data_AF-Q12SB0-F1
#
_entry.id   AF-Q12SB0-F1
#
_cell.length_a   1.000
_cell.length_b   1.000
_cell.length_c   1.000
_cell.angle_alpha   90.00
_cell.angle_beta   90.00
_cell.angle_gamma   90.00
#
_symmetry.space_group_name_H-M   'P 1'
#
loop_
_entity.id
_entity.type
_entity.pdbx_description
1 polymer ?
#
loop_
_entity_poly.entity_id
_entity_poly.type
_entity_poly.pdbx_seq_one_letter_code
_entity_poly.pdbx_strand_id
1 'polypeptide(L)'
;MSTQLMKNTDNKPQPHLRLTPLTPPLTPIKRTSALAVIVSSLLLSACGGGDDATPSEPVTTPVVPSVISASLSATSQGSETGPTHMIFTVSLTEANNSGAAISFNLTTDASSTAKQGEDYQAFDSVLAIPVGETNASLTINVIDDSDIEALETLTLKASSAVSNSASLSVSQDTATATITDNDSQGSDPSYSQNLTPSSNNLRFTANIVTQADTQVQMQFSTQGMPVKLTPLSPLGNTHDFNLYGLRPETQYQVSGLIHLSTGDIVQTQAQTITTGALPAGLPTVQLISQNTTTSAGGLTFLSSTDAETARFFAVDETGAVVWYLDDDSINMSAAPTIKSLGQGQLLLLLSREARIIDMTGATISSFSLPAYHHDALLLPNGNLLALVVQTRTVNGKSLKGDEIIEVNPTGDIIWRWSSLDHLDTSRFPGALSQRVLDNGDIDWSHSNALAYLGHDDSILLSSRSQSWVVNIDKASGNIVWIFGDNTGANSTLQDKFFTLESGSWQANQHAPMFTSVGDLLIYDNRNEAALPGASNNSRAVKYSLNTHLKQATQIWEAIAPKYTSSLGDVDELSNGNVMYTSGGPGSNSDTHIVEVSSDASAQTLWEIKLADTSVYRAERLSWDEFLLSSVQTSTPSTDPILNPKIDTVNCQEAKQFVDTNNSANYIDYDMDGRTNADVYGSEHAPSLGVSCDSDTLYIDTNGATNFDWVNLGQGNGGPQANNYHWVIPRNPELTTEQVAIPLLGPVAVTVTGIQIFGPNENGADNFADPVTDGLLNYCGGHTRDYHFHERAKCFFEYPTLGGASSLLAPQTAGVVLGYAFDGFPIMSPWECTDSSCTSVVQVNSSYRYTGSGDYSNENAWQNHVYEASLSPLDQCNGMMRPDGSYAYYATETWPYYLSCYRGPTHLVGENNPRG
;
A
#
# COMPACT_ATOMS: atom_id res chain seq x y z
N MET A 1 -52.68 0.23 37.37
CA MET A 1 -52.04 1.03 38.42
C MET A 1 -51.20 2.07 37.67
N SER A 2 -51.51 3.38 37.69
CA SER A 2 -51.57 4.31 38.84
C SER A 2 -50.14 4.65 39.31
N THR A 3 -49.70 5.92 39.41
CA THR A 3 -50.37 7.25 39.25
C THR A 3 -49.29 8.32 39.00
N GLN A 4 -49.51 9.41 38.21
CA GLN A 4 -49.90 10.79 38.64
C GLN A 4 -49.10 11.40 39.82
N LEU A 5 -48.80 12.71 39.92
CA LEU A 5 -48.96 13.95 39.10
C LEU A 5 -47.76 14.91 39.48
N MET A 6 -47.61 16.22 39.20
CA MET A 6 -48.42 17.40 38.80
C MET A 6 -47.47 18.36 38.00
N LYS A 7 -47.82 19.33 37.12
CA LYS A 7 -48.78 20.48 37.13
C LYS A 7 -48.49 21.48 38.27
N ASN A 8 -48.48 22.82 38.14
CA ASN A 8 -49.21 23.85 37.36
C ASN A 8 -48.38 25.19 37.40
N THR A 9 -48.60 26.34 36.72
CA THR A 9 -49.34 26.83 35.52
C THR A 9 -48.93 28.30 35.20
N ASP A 10 -49.15 28.74 33.95
CA ASP A 10 -49.34 30.12 33.41
C ASP A 10 -49.24 31.38 34.32
N ASN A 11 -48.53 32.43 33.84
CA ASN A 11 -49.14 33.64 33.23
C ASN A 11 -48.17 34.79 32.82
N LYS A 12 -48.63 35.62 31.87
CA LYS A 12 -48.18 37.02 31.60
C LYS A 12 -49.15 37.99 32.34
N PRO A 13 -48.90 39.32 32.54
CA PRO A 13 -48.05 40.21 31.73
C PRO A 13 -47.23 41.30 32.49
N GLN A 14 -46.62 42.19 31.69
CA GLN A 14 -46.09 43.54 31.97
C GLN A 14 -47.14 44.52 32.57
N PRO A 15 -46.83 45.78 32.99
CA PRO A 15 -45.53 46.50 33.06
C PRO A 15 -45.25 47.22 34.40
N HIS A 16 -44.13 47.97 34.50
CA HIS A 16 -44.08 49.22 35.29
C HIS A 16 -43.11 50.27 34.69
N LEU A 17 -43.53 51.54 34.63
CA LEU A 17 -42.78 52.69 34.09
C LEU A 17 -42.29 53.65 35.20
N ARG A 18 -41.13 54.29 34.97
CA ARG A 18 -40.83 55.74 35.14
C ARG A 18 -39.39 56.03 34.64
N LEU A 19 -39.09 56.84 33.63
CA LEU A 19 -39.43 58.24 33.24
C LEU A 19 -38.32 59.27 33.61
N THR A 20 -37.42 59.57 32.65
CA THR A 20 -37.20 60.88 31.93
C THR A 20 -37.73 62.19 32.57
N PRO A 21 -37.23 63.44 32.30
CA PRO A 21 -37.15 64.01 30.91
C PRO A 21 -36.33 65.32 30.59
N LEU A 22 -36.48 65.82 29.33
CA LEU A 22 -36.23 67.18 28.74
C LEU A 22 -34.74 67.63 28.50
N THR A 23 -34.25 68.27 27.40
CA THR A 23 -34.72 68.97 26.14
C THR A 23 -35.12 70.47 26.25
N PRO A 24 -35.08 71.34 25.18
CA PRO A 24 -34.30 71.31 23.91
C PRO A 24 -33.46 72.61 23.54
N PRO A 25 -33.74 73.55 22.57
CA PRO A 25 -32.77 73.89 21.51
C PRO A 25 -32.52 75.39 21.13
N LEU A 26 -31.72 75.61 20.05
CA LEU A 26 -31.61 76.77 19.11
C LEU A 26 -30.47 77.83 19.21
N THR A 27 -30.13 78.33 18.00
CA THR A 27 -29.16 79.35 17.48
C THR A 27 -29.26 80.78 18.08
N PRO A 28 -28.30 81.76 17.93
CA PRO A 28 -27.58 82.09 16.65
C PRO A 28 -26.21 82.87 16.61
N ILE A 29 -25.62 82.93 15.40
CA ILE A 29 -24.83 84.02 14.73
C ILE A 29 -23.47 84.56 15.28
N LYS A 30 -22.48 84.57 14.35
CA LYS A 30 -21.23 85.39 14.17
C LYS A 30 -20.96 86.56 15.16
N ARG A 31 -19.70 86.81 15.61
CA ARG A 31 -18.65 87.49 14.82
C ARG A 31 -17.22 87.51 15.45
N THR A 32 -16.21 87.34 14.58
CA THR A 32 -14.87 88.00 14.49
C THR A 32 -13.85 88.08 15.67
N SER A 33 -12.60 87.67 15.35
CA SER A 33 -11.28 88.27 15.72
C SER A 33 -10.78 88.27 17.19
N ALA A 34 -9.47 88.24 17.49
CA ALA A 34 -8.25 87.79 16.77
C ALA A 34 -7.00 87.89 17.70
N LEU A 35 -5.92 87.13 17.42
CA LEU A 35 -4.53 87.25 17.97
C LEU A 35 -4.37 87.04 19.51
N ALA A 36 -3.20 86.75 20.11
CA ALA A 36 -1.92 86.22 19.61
C ALA A 36 -0.99 85.67 20.74
N VAL A 37 -0.19 84.64 20.42
CA VAL A 37 1.27 84.48 20.69
C VAL A 37 1.89 84.67 22.10
N ILE A 38 2.60 83.63 22.55
CA ILE A 38 3.83 83.63 23.40
C ILE A 38 4.71 82.50 22.82
N VAL A 39 5.99 82.58 22.41
CA VAL A 39 7.22 83.39 22.68
C VAL A 39 8.22 82.74 23.65
N SER A 40 9.36 82.28 23.10
CA SER A 40 10.70 82.45 23.69
C SER A 40 11.82 82.07 22.69
N SER A 41 13.05 82.65 22.72
CA SER A 41 13.49 84.07 22.77
C SER A 41 15.05 84.15 22.81
N LEU A 42 15.63 85.39 22.79
CA LEU A 42 17.08 85.77 22.79
C LEU A 42 17.79 85.65 21.41
N LEU A 43 18.87 86.37 21.01
CA LEU A 43 19.49 87.70 21.28
C LEU A 43 20.53 87.98 20.12
N LEU A 44 21.15 89.16 19.86
CA LEU A 44 20.70 90.58 19.80
C LEU A 44 21.85 91.54 19.34
N SER A 45 21.96 91.89 18.05
CA SER A 45 22.59 93.15 17.56
C SER A 45 22.13 93.46 16.12
N ALA A 46 21.54 94.62 15.76
CA ALA A 46 21.96 96.04 15.86
C ALA A 46 23.06 96.42 14.83
N CYS A 47 22.98 97.45 13.97
CA CYS A 47 21.99 98.50 13.59
C CYS A 47 22.29 98.92 12.12
N GLY A 48 21.52 99.69 11.34
CA GLY A 48 20.20 100.34 11.49
C GLY A 48 20.05 101.56 10.55
N GLY A 49 18.89 101.74 9.89
CA GLY A 49 18.47 102.95 9.12
C GLY A 49 19.00 103.08 7.67
N GLY A 50 18.29 103.71 6.73
CA GLY A 50 16.91 104.25 6.77
C GLY A 50 16.46 104.94 5.45
N ASP A 51 15.14 104.98 5.25
CA ASP A 51 14.27 105.89 4.47
C ASP A 51 14.54 106.29 2.99
N ASP A 52 13.54 105.93 2.16
CA ASP A 52 12.83 106.74 1.14
C ASP A 52 13.53 107.31 -0.12
N ALA A 53 13.10 106.86 -1.32
CA ALA A 53 12.98 107.65 -2.56
C ALA A 53 12.23 106.95 -3.72
N THR A 54 11.46 107.76 -4.46
CA THR A 54 10.62 107.53 -5.66
C THR A 54 11.29 106.95 -6.94
N PRO A 55 10.52 106.49 -7.96
CA PRO A 55 10.99 105.56 -9.01
C PRO A 55 11.47 106.19 -10.34
N SER A 56 12.04 105.34 -11.22
CA SER A 56 12.27 105.61 -12.65
C SER A 56 12.08 104.37 -13.54
N GLU A 57 11.94 104.59 -14.85
CA GLU A 57 11.51 103.65 -15.91
C GLU A 57 12.59 102.60 -16.33
N PRO A 58 12.22 101.54 -17.08
CA PRO A 58 12.90 100.23 -16.99
C PRO A 58 14.13 100.03 -17.89
N VAL A 59 14.94 99.03 -17.51
CA VAL A 59 16.00 98.44 -18.35
C VAL A 59 15.68 96.96 -18.57
N THR A 60 15.61 96.52 -19.83
CA THR A 60 15.33 95.14 -20.20
C THR A 60 16.53 94.22 -19.96
N THR A 61 16.38 93.25 -19.06
CA THR A 61 17.32 92.12 -18.93
C THR A 61 17.02 91.03 -19.98
N PRO A 62 18.01 90.21 -20.38
CA PRO A 62 17.81 89.15 -21.36
C PRO A 62 17.02 87.97 -20.77
N VAL A 63 16.13 87.39 -21.58
CA VAL A 63 15.39 86.17 -21.23
C VAL A 63 16.33 84.98 -21.21
N VAL A 64 16.46 84.32 -20.05
CA VAL A 64 17.00 82.96 -19.96
C VAL A 64 15.91 81.99 -20.44
N PRO A 65 16.19 81.05 -21.37
CA PRO A 65 15.18 80.10 -21.83
C PRO A 65 14.72 79.20 -20.69
N SER A 66 13.41 78.93 -20.61
CA SER A 66 12.87 77.90 -19.72
C SER A 66 13.38 76.52 -20.15
N VAL A 67 14.06 75.84 -19.23
CA VAL A 67 14.49 74.45 -19.40
C VAL A 67 13.32 73.57 -18.97
N ILE A 68 12.66 72.93 -19.93
CA ILE A 68 11.67 71.89 -19.63
C ILE A 68 12.43 70.71 -19.02
N SER A 69 12.02 70.27 -17.83
CA SER A 69 12.62 69.13 -17.16
C SER A 69 11.62 68.00 -16.97
N ALA A 70 12.08 66.77 -17.10
CA ALA A 70 11.30 65.54 -16.98
C ALA A 70 11.63 64.77 -15.70
N SER A 71 10.63 64.16 -15.09
CA SER A 71 10.75 63.29 -13.91
C SER A 71 9.99 61.99 -14.11
N LEU A 72 10.67 60.85 -13.97
CA LEU A 72 10.04 59.54 -13.85
C LEU A 72 9.55 59.32 -12.41
N SER A 73 8.38 58.70 -12.23
CA SER A 73 7.78 58.40 -10.93
C SER A 73 6.95 57.12 -11.00
N ALA A 74 6.92 56.34 -9.92
CA ALA A 74 5.95 55.26 -9.74
C ALA A 74 4.67 55.86 -9.13
N THR A 75 3.55 55.72 -9.83
CA THR A 75 2.25 56.31 -9.47
C THR A 75 1.23 55.25 -9.04
N SER A 76 1.49 53.96 -9.30
CA SER A 76 0.85 52.82 -8.63
C SER A 76 1.88 51.75 -8.30
N GLN A 77 1.69 51.09 -7.16
CA GLN A 77 2.41 49.86 -6.79
C GLN A 77 1.73 48.65 -7.43
N GLY A 78 2.43 47.52 -7.46
CA GLY A 78 1.89 46.23 -7.87
C GLY A 78 1.38 45.41 -6.69
N SER A 79 0.44 44.50 -6.95
CA SER A 79 0.13 43.36 -6.07
C SER A 79 -0.59 42.28 -6.86
N GLU A 80 -0.30 41.03 -6.54
CA GLU A 80 -1.05 39.84 -6.97
C GLU A 80 -2.47 39.80 -6.39
N THR A 81 -2.80 40.60 -5.37
CA THR A 81 -4.18 40.69 -4.85
C THR A 81 -5.10 41.39 -5.86
N GLY A 82 -5.57 40.62 -6.85
CA GLY A 82 -6.37 41.11 -7.99
C GLY A 82 -5.53 41.88 -9.02
N PRO A 83 -6.17 42.51 -10.03
CA PRO A 83 -5.47 43.18 -11.13
C PRO A 83 -4.88 44.55 -10.72
N THR A 84 -4.01 44.56 -9.72
CA THR A 84 -3.34 45.74 -9.17
C THR A 84 -2.00 45.94 -9.88
N HIS A 85 -2.06 46.56 -11.06
CA HIS A 85 -0.90 46.74 -11.94
C HIS A 85 -0.01 47.91 -11.49
N MET A 86 1.30 47.77 -11.69
CA MET A 86 2.27 48.85 -11.49
C MET A 86 2.05 49.95 -12.55
N ILE A 87 2.17 51.22 -12.16
CA ILE A 87 2.06 52.34 -13.10
C ILE A 87 3.24 53.29 -12.92
N PHE A 88 3.94 53.58 -14.01
CA PHE A 88 5.07 54.49 -14.06
C PHE A 88 4.74 55.70 -14.94
N THR A 89 4.81 56.90 -14.38
CA THR A 89 4.47 58.15 -15.07
C THR A 89 5.72 59.01 -15.27
N VAL A 90 5.99 59.41 -16.51
CA VAL A 90 6.96 60.47 -16.82
C VAL A 90 6.19 61.79 -16.96
N SER A 91 6.58 62.79 -16.18
CA SER A 91 5.97 64.14 -16.18
C SER A 91 6.98 65.20 -16.60
N LEU A 92 6.50 66.25 -17.27
CA LEU A 92 7.22 67.45 -17.69
C LEU A 92 6.81 68.66 -16.84
N THR A 93 7.72 69.61 -16.63
CA THR A 93 7.41 70.88 -15.95
C THR A 93 6.52 71.84 -16.74
N GLU A 94 6.48 71.70 -18.08
CA GLU A 94 5.61 72.45 -18.98
C GLU A 94 5.03 71.49 -20.04
N ALA A 95 3.89 71.83 -20.64
CA ALA A 95 3.29 71.02 -21.70
C ALA A 95 4.21 70.94 -22.94
N ASN A 96 4.32 69.75 -23.54
CA ASN A 96 5.18 69.51 -24.70
C ASN A 96 4.80 70.40 -25.89
N ASN A 97 5.62 71.41 -26.14
CA ASN A 97 5.48 72.38 -27.23
C ASN A 97 6.50 72.17 -28.36
N SER A 98 7.24 71.05 -28.36
CA SER A 98 8.37 70.79 -29.28
C SER A 98 7.96 70.50 -30.74
N GLY A 99 6.66 70.38 -31.01
CA GLY A 99 6.10 70.09 -32.33
C GLY A 99 6.08 68.60 -32.71
N ALA A 100 6.64 67.73 -31.88
CA ALA A 100 6.58 66.26 -31.99
C ALA A 100 6.38 65.64 -30.60
N ALA A 101 6.10 64.33 -30.54
CA ALA A 101 6.10 63.62 -29.26
C ALA A 101 7.54 63.56 -28.69
N ILE A 102 7.67 63.63 -27.36
CA ILE A 102 8.95 63.45 -26.66
C ILE A 102 9.01 62.01 -26.16
N SER A 103 9.91 61.21 -26.71
CA SER A 103 10.04 59.78 -26.36
C SER A 103 11.18 59.54 -25.37
N PHE A 104 10.89 58.76 -24.33
CA PHE A 104 11.82 58.28 -23.31
C PHE A 104 12.00 56.78 -23.46
N ASN A 105 13.24 56.29 -23.42
CA ASN A 105 13.50 54.84 -23.40
C ASN A 105 13.58 54.38 -21.95
N LEU A 106 12.66 53.51 -21.55
CA LEU A 106 12.55 52.94 -20.20
C LEU A 106 13.22 51.55 -20.17
N THR A 107 14.12 51.35 -19.21
CA THR A 107 14.83 50.08 -19.00
C THR A 107 14.79 49.69 -17.53
N THR A 108 14.59 48.41 -17.24
CA THR A 108 14.79 47.84 -15.90
C THR A 108 16.22 48.11 -15.42
N ASP A 109 16.35 48.70 -14.22
CA ASP A 109 17.65 48.94 -13.58
C ASP A 109 18.09 47.69 -12.80
N ALA A 110 19.41 47.46 -12.72
CA ALA A 110 20.01 46.29 -12.06
C ALA A 110 19.86 46.28 -10.52
N SER A 111 19.15 47.26 -9.96
CA SER A 111 18.69 47.32 -8.56
C SER A 111 17.29 46.73 -8.35
N SER A 112 16.60 46.29 -9.40
CA SER A 112 15.34 45.55 -9.32
C SER A 112 15.60 44.13 -8.79
N THR A 113 14.69 43.62 -7.96
CA THR A 113 14.65 42.19 -7.61
C THR A 113 13.72 41.42 -8.57
N ALA A 114 12.61 42.08 -8.93
CA ALA A 114 11.55 41.61 -9.81
C ALA A 114 12.06 41.12 -11.19
N LYS A 115 11.58 39.95 -11.62
CA LYS A 115 11.99 39.22 -12.83
C LYS A 115 10.89 39.25 -13.90
N GLN A 116 11.28 39.68 -15.10
CA GLN A 116 10.36 39.75 -16.24
C GLN A 116 9.97 38.33 -16.71
N GLY A 117 8.68 38.01 -16.63
CA GLY A 117 8.10 36.73 -17.06
C GLY A 117 7.91 35.70 -15.93
N GLU A 118 8.37 36.02 -14.73
CA GLU A 118 7.97 35.36 -13.48
C GLU A 118 6.92 36.28 -12.82
N ASP A 119 7.35 37.30 -12.09
CA ASP A 119 6.50 38.20 -11.29
C ASP A 119 5.87 39.40 -12.05
N TYR A 120 6.35 39.76 -13.26
CA TYR A 120 5.64 40.75 -14.12
C TYR A 120 5.76 40.53 -15.64
N GLN A 121 4.75 41.00 -16.38
CA GLN A 121 4.65 40.88 -17.84
C GLN A 121 5.56 41.86 -18.60
N ALA A 122 5.98 41.46 -19.81
CA ALA A 122 6.73 42.30 -20.73
C ALA A 122 6.00 43.61 -21.09
N PHE A 123 6.73 44.72 -21.15
CA PHE A 123 6.18 46.07 -21.36
C PHE A 123 6.89 46.84 -22.50
N ASP A 124 6.23 47.86 -23.05
CA ASP A 124 6.80 48.74 -24.07
C ASP A 124 7.90 49.64 -23.49
N SER A 125 9.15 49.42 -23.93
CA SER A 125 10.33 50.15 -23.46
C SER A 125 10.46 51.58 -23.99
N VAL A 126 9.44 52.12 -24.68
CA VAL A 126 9.44 53.49 -25.22
C VAL A 126 8.14 54.20 -24.86
N LEU A 127 8.23 55.14 -23.91
CA LEU A 127 7.09 55.96 -23.47
C LEU A 127 7.16 57.35 -24.11
N ALA A 128 6.09 57.76 -24.80
CA ALA A 128 6.05 59.01 -25.57
C ALA A 128 5.00 60.00 -25.04
N ILE A 129 5.40 61.23 -24.75
CA ILE A 129 4.50 62.33 -24.33
C ILE A 129 4.03 63.11 -25.57
N PRO A 130 2.73 63.11 -25.91
CA PRO A 130 2.21 63.82 -27.09
C PRO A 130 2.39 65.34 -27.04
N VAL A 131 2.24 66.02 -28.17
CA VAL A 131 2.25 67.50 -28.23
C VAL A 131 1.01 68.04 -27.51
N GLY A 132 1.22 68.99 -26.60
CA GLY A 132 0.18 69.59 -25.76
C GLY A 132 0.02 68.92 -24.39
N GLU A 133 0.53 67.70 -24.20
CA GLU A 133 0.44 66.98 -22.93
C GLU A 133 1.61 67.29 -21.98
N THR A 134 1.40 67.13 -20.68
CA THR A 134 2.42 67.30 -19.63
C THR A 134 3.01 65.98 -19.15
N ASN A 135 2.40 64.83 -19.45
CA ASN A 135 2.79 63.54 -18.91
C ASN A 135 2.35 62.39 -19.82
N ALA A 136 2.93 61.21 -19.58
CA ALA A 136 2.42 59.93 -20.08
C ALA A 136 2.70 58.84 -19.03
N SER A 137 1.91 57.77 -19.05
CA SER A 137 2.04 56.64 -18.12
C SER A 137 2.19 55.31 -18.86
N LEU A 138 3.10 54.48 -18.36
CA LEU A 138 3.23 53.06 -18.68
C LEU A 138 2.54 52.24 -17.58
N THR A 139 1.71 51.27 -17.97
CA THR A 139 1.17 50.25 -17.05
C THR A 139 1.94 48.95 -17.27
N ILE A 140 2.31 48.28 -16.19
CA ILE A 140 2.99 46.97 -16.21
C ILE A 140 2.15 46.00 -15.38
N ASN A 141 1.70 44.94 -16.04
CA ASN A 141 0.87 43.93 -15.41
C ASN A 141 1.73 43.04 -14.51
N VAL A 142 1.40 43.01 -13.22
CA VAL A 142 1.86 41.98 -12.28
C VAL A 142 1.31 40.63 -12.72
N ILE A 143 2.05 39.55 -12.46
CA ILE A 143 1.62 38.16 -12.62
C ILE A 143 1.19 37.64 -11.24
N ASP A 144 0.16 36.79 -11.21
CA ASP A 144 -0.50 36.23 -10.03
C ASP A 144 -0.30 34.71 -10.13
N ASP A 145 0.56 34.12 -9.28
CA ASP A 145 0.98 32.72 -9.37
C ASP A 145 0.71 31.87 -8.10
N SER A 146 1.72 31.32 -7.43
CA SER A 146 1.59 30.46 -6.24
C SER A 146 2.87 30.30 -5.39
N ASP A 147 3.97 30.97 -5.72
CA ASP A 147 5.23 30.84 -4.99
C ASP A 147 5.35 31.90 -3.87
N ILE A 148 5.56 31.47 -2.62
CA ILE A 148 5.67 32.39 -1.46
C ILE A 148 7.01 33.14 -1.51
N GLU A 149 6.97 34.44 -1.77
CA GLU A 149 8.15 35.27 -2.03
C GLU A 149 8.42 36.31 -0.91
N ALA A 150 9.26 37.31 -1.21
CA ALA A 150 9.52 38.46 -0.36
C ALA A 150 8.92 39.74 -0.98
N LEU A 151 9.01 40.88 -0.30
CA LEU A 151 8.58 42.15 -0.89
C LEU A 151 9.49 42.55 -2.07
N GLU A 152 9.02 42.25 -3.28
CA GLU A 152 9.71 42.45 -4.54
C GLU A 152 9.71 43.92 -5.02
N THR A 153 10.67 44.28 -5.88
CA THR A 153 10.79 45.64 -6.44
C THR A 153 11.19 45.68 -7.91
N LEU A 154 10.44 46.44 -8.70
CA LEU A 154 10.79 46.81 -10.08
C LEU A 154 11.26 48.27 -10.11
N THR A 155 12.53 48.50 -10.45
CA THR A 155 13.10 49.83 -10.66
C THR A 155 13.25 50.11 -12.14
N LEU A 156 12.53 51.12 -12.66
CA LEU A 156 12.69 51.59 -14.03
C LEU A 156 13.61 52.81 -14.10
N LYS A 157 14.34 52.89 -15.22
CA LYS A 157 15.24 53.98 -15.56
C LYS A 157 14.90 54.60 -16.93
N ALA A 158 14.70 55.91 -16.96
CA ALA A 158 14.47 56.69 -18.16
C ALA A 158 15.80 57.22 -18.73
N SER A 159 16.24 56.67 -19.86
CA SER A 159 17.41 57.16 -20.59
C SER A 159 17.03 58.25 -21.61
N SER A 160 18.05 59.05 -21.98
CA SER A 160 17.97 60.32 -22.73
C SER A 160 16.81 60.46 -23.71
N ALA A 161 15.93 61.42 -23.46
CA ALA A 161 14.76 61.69 -24.28
C ALA A 161 15.13 62.14 -25.69
N VAL A 162 14.51 61.54 -26.70
CA VAL A 162 14.68 61.93 -28.10
C VAL A 162 13.64 62.99 -28.45
N SER A 163 14.09 64.24 -28.59
CA SER A 163 13.27 65.33 -29.11
C SER A 163 14.08 66.20 -30.07
N ASN A 164 13.44 66.69 -31.13
CA ASN A 164 14.11 67.46 -32.19
C ASN A 164 14.20 68.98 -31.88
N SER A 165 13.89 69.41 -30.65
CA SER A 165 13.93 70.83 -30.24
C SER A 165 13.96 71.00 -28.71
N ALA A 166 14.68 72.03 -28.27
CA ALA A 166 14.92 72.44 -26.88
C ALA A 166 15.80 71.48 -26.04
N SER A 167 16.48 72.06 -25.04
CA SER A 167 17.33 71.32 -24.10
C SER A 167 16.47 70.75 -22.96
N LEU A 168 16.02 69.50 -23.10
CA LEU A 168 15.36 68.77 -22.02
C LEU A 168 16.39 68.26 -21.01
N SER A 169 16.15 68.45 -19.71
CA SER A 169 16.89 67.75 -18.64
C SER A 169 16.00 66.69 -17.98
N VAL A 170 16.56 65.54 -17.63
CA VAL A 170 15.87 64.57 -16.76
C VAL A 170 16.32 64.86 -15.33
N SER A 171 15.41 65.35 -14.49
CA SER A 171 15.70 65.74 -13.10
C SER A 171 15.56 64.58 -12.11
N GLN A 172 14.83 63.53 -12.51
CA GLN A 172 14.75 62.25 -11.83
C GLN A 172 14.64 61.17 -12.91
N ASP A 173 15.71 60.40 -13.10
CA ASP A 173 15.82 59.37 -14.14
C ASP A 173 15.41 57.97 -13.67
N THR A 174 15.22 57.74 -12.37
CA THR A 174 14.76 56.45 -11.82
C THR A 174 13.48 56.56 -10.98
N ALA A 175 12.70 55.49 -10.98
CA ALA A 175 11.62 55.26 -10.02
C ALA A 175 11.47 53.76 -9.74
N THR A 176 11.03 53.43 -8.53
CA THR A 176 10.82 52.06 -8.07
C THR A 176 9.36 51.85 -7.69
N ALA A 177 8.77 50.75 -8.16
CA ALA A 177 7.53 50.21 -7.63
C ALA A 177 7.82 48.93 -6.82
N THR A 178 7.02 48.67 -5.81
CA THR A 178 6.98 47.40 -5.08
C THR A 178 5.92 46.49 -5.69
N ILE A 179 6.15 45.19 -5.67
CA ILE A 179 5.12 44.16 -5.86
C ILE A 179 4.83 43.58 -4.45
N THR A 180 3.58 43.24 -4.16
CA THR A 180 3.19 42.59 -2.89
C THR A 180 2.44 41.30 -3.14
N ASP A 181 3.16 40.22 -2.83
CA ASP A 181 2.72 38.86 -2.55
C ASP A 181 1.32 38.80 -1.92
N ASN A 182 0.44 37.97 -2.48
CA ASN A 182 -0.90 37.69 -1.98
C ASN A 182 -0.99 36.37 -1.17
N ASP A 183 0.02 35.52 -1.29
CA ASP A 183 0.11 34.21 -0.70
C ASP A 183 0.71 34.27 0.72
N SER A 184 0.66 33.14 1.40
CA SER A 184 1.27 32.98 2.72
C SER A 184 1.39 31.51 3.08
N GLN A 185 2.32 31.18 3.98
CA GLN A 185 2.25 29.88 4.65
C GLN A 185 0.90 29.76 5.37
N GLY A 186 0.08 28.81 4.94
CA GLY A 186 -1.18 28.46 5.58
C GLY A 186 -0.97 28.27 7.08
N SER A 187 -1.77 28.95 7.90
CA SER A 187 -1.58 28.97 9.35
C SER A 187 -1.64 27.55 9.92
N ASP A 188 -0.57 27.13 10.60
CA ASP A 188 -0.39 25.80 11.23
C ASP A 188 -1.73 25.24 11.75
N PRO A 189 -2.32 24.23 11.07
CA PRO A 189 -3.70 23.80 11.30
C PRO A 189 -3.82 23.19 12.69
N SER A 190 -4.35 23.98 13.64
CA SER A 190 -4.14 23.71 15.07
C SER A 190 -4.58 22.30 15.48
N TYR A 191 -3.60 21.46 15.78
CA TYR A 191 -3.79 20.08 16.18
C TYR A 191 -3.65 19.91 17.69
N SER A 192 -4.09 18.77 18.21
CA SER A 192 -3.66 18.27 19.51
C SER A 192 -3.19 16.83 19.39
N GLN A 193 -1.97 16.54 19.85
CA GLN A 193 -1.39 15.20 19.91
C GLN A 193 -1.26 14.75 21.36
N ASN A 194 -1.75 13.55 21.67
CA ASN A 194 -1.62 12.91 22.98
C ASN A 194 -1.02 11.50 22.82
N LEU A 195 -0.02 11.16 23.64
CA LEU A 195 0.61 9.84 23.67
C LEU A 195 0.41 9.20 25.05
N THR A 196 -0.20 8.02 25.08
CA THR A 196 -0.54 7.30 26.32
C THR A 196 0.12 5.92 26.36
N PRO A 197 0.87 5.56 27.41
CA PRO A 197 1.41 4.20 27.56
C PRO A 197 0.30 3.19 27.80
N SER A 198 0.43 1.98 27.24
CA SER A 198 -0.52 0.88 27.47
C SER A 198 -0.12 0.01 28.67
N SER A 199 -0.84 -1.09 28.92
CA SER A 199 -0.39 -2.16 29.84
C SER A 199 0.93 -2.81 29.41
N ASN A 200 1.12 -2.92 28.09
CA ASN A 200 2.29 -3.54 27.47
C ASN A 200 3.42 -2.50 27.40
N ASN A 201 4.56 -2.85 27.99
CA ASN A 201 5.72 -1.95 28.14
C ASN A 201 6.36 -1.49 26.81
N LEU A 202 6.04 -2.16 25.69
CA LEU A 202 6.53 -1.86 24.34
C LEU A 202 5.48 -1.19 23.44
N ARG A 203 4.31 -0.82 23.98
CA ARG A 203 3.19 -0.23 23.22
C ARG A 203 2.63 1.04 23.85
N PHE A 204 2.45 2.05 23.00
CA PHE A 204 1.73 3.28 23.29
C PHE A 204 0.50 3.40 22.39
N THR A 205 -0.49 4.19 22.78
CA THR A 205 -1.50 4.72 21.87
C THR A 205 -1.22 6.20 21.58
N ALA A 206 -1.53 6.64 20.36
CA ALA A 206 -1.49 8.03 19.96
C ALA A 206 -2.89 8.47 19.52
N ASN A 207 -3.29 9.67 19.94
CA ASN A 207 -4.50 10.34 19.46
C ASN A 207 -4.08 11.70 18.89
N ILE A 208 -4.49 11.99 17.65
CA ILE A 208 -4.32 13.29 16.99
C ILE A 208 -5.69 13.81 16.57
N VAL A 209 -5.99 15.05 16.95
CA VAL A 209 -7.20 15.77 16.52
C VAL A 209 -6.77 16.99 15.70
N THR A 210 -7.43 17.21 14.56
CA THR A 210 -7.21 18.33 13.62
C THR A 210 -8.48 19.18 13.50
N GLN A 211 -8.37 20.41 12.98
CA GLN A 211 -9.56 21.29 12.79
C GLN A 211 -10.43 20.89 11.58
N ALA A 212 -9.86 20.21 10.61
CA ALA A 212 -10.49 19.83 9.35
C ALA A 212 -10.18 18.36 9.05
N ASP A 213 -10.92 17.76 8.11
CA ASP A 213 -10.69 16.38 7.74
C ASP A 213 -9.40 16.26 6.90
N THR A 214 -8.46 15.48 7.42
CA THR A 214 -7.09 15.26 6.94
C THR A 214 -6.76 13.78 6.97
N GLN A 215 -5.64 13.35 6.38
CA GLN A 215 -5.04 12.05 6.71
C GLN A 215 -3.80 12.28 7.58
N VAL A 216 -3.47 11.32 8.45
CA VAL A 216 -2.36 11.44 9.40
C VAL A 216 -1.52 10.18 9.40
N GLN A 217 -0.20 10.34 9.42
CA GLN A 217 0.77 9.26 9.57
C GLN A 217 1.53 9.45 10.89
N MET A 218 1.74 8.41 11.68
CA MET A 218 2.58 8.51 12.88
C MET A 218 4.03 8.15 12.57
N GLN A 219 4.93 9.09 12.80
CA GLN A 219 6.38 8.92 12.71
C GLN A 219 6.98 8.67 14.09
N PHE A 220 7.81 7.63 14.22
CA PHE A 220 8.55 7.34 15.44
C PHE A 220 9.99 6.91 15.15
N SER A 221 10.93 7.37 15.98
CA SER A 221 12.37 7.20 15.76
C SER A 221 13.17 7.08 17.06
N THR A 222 14.32 6.39 17.01
CA THR A 222 15.29 6.32 18.11
C THR A 222 16.73 6.34 17.58
N GLN A 223 17.70 6.60 18.45
CA GLN A 223 19.08 6.85 18.05
C GLN A 223 19.71 5.62 17.38
N GLY A 224 20.17 5.77 16.13
CA GLY A 224 20.87 4.72 15.38
C GLY A 224 19.95 3.69 14.71
N MET A 225 18.64 3.91 14.73
CA MET A 225 17.66 3.09 13.99
C MET A 225 17.04 3.89 12.84
N PRO A 226 16.60 3.23 11.75
CA PRO A 226 15.71 3.85 10.77
C PRO A 226 14.45 4.42 11.43
N VAL A 227 13.92 5.50 10.84
CA VAL A 227 12.60 6.03 11.20
C VAL A 227 11.53 5.02 10.81
N LYS A 228 10.53 4.82 11.65
CA LYS A 228 9.32 4.03 11.34
C LYS A 228 8.13 4.97 11.13
N LEU A 229 7.27 4.59 10.20
CA LEU A 229 6.03 5.27 9.84
C LEU A 229 4.89 4.26 9.94
N THR A 230 3.72 4.66 10.43
CA THR A 230 2.49 3.87 10.27
C THR A 230 1.94 4.01 8.84
N PRO A 231 0.88 3.29 8.46
CA PRO A 231 0.02 3.71 7.37
C PRO A 231 -0.57 5.11 7.63
N LEU A 232 -1.09 5.73 6.56
CA LEU A 232 -2.00 6.86 6.67
C LEU A 232 -3.32 6.42 7.31
N SER A 233 -3.87 7.25 8.19
CA SER A 233 -5.24 7.09 8.66
C SER A 233 -6.29 7.38 7.57
N PRO A 234 -7.52 6.88 7.71
CA PRO A 234 -8.67 7.37 6.95
C PRO A 234 -8.83 8.88 7.04
N LEU A 235 -9.45 9.48 6.02
CA LEU A 235 -9.78 10.90 5.99
C LEU A 235 -10.74 11.25 7.14
N GLY A 236 -10.37 12.22 7.99
CA GLY A 236 -11.17 12.66 9.13
C GLY A 236 -10.45 13.67 10.02
N ASN A 237 -11.11 14.09 11.10
CA ASN A 237 -10.57 15.09 12.05
C ASN A 237 -10.06 14.49 13.37
N THR A 238 -10.21 13.18 13.59
CA THR A 238 -9.77 12.47 14.79
C THR A 238 -9.11 11.16 14.39
N HIS A 239 -7.87 10.96 14.82
CA HIS A 239 -6.97 9.91 14.36
C HIS A 239 -6.36 9.17 15.55
N ASP A 240 -6.71 7.90 15.71
CA ASP A 240 -6.22 7.04 16.79
C ASP A 240 -5.26 5.98 16.23
N PHE A 241 -4.16 5.71 16.95
CA PHE A 241 -3.11 4.79 16.53
C PHE A 241 -2.59 3.91 17.67
N ASN A 242 -2.20 2.67 17.33
CA ASN A 242 -1.36 1.79 18.13
C ASN A 242 0.10 1.92 17.68
N LEU A 243 0.97 2.43 18.56
CA LEU A 243 2.41 2.46 18.35
C LEU A 243 3.04 1.26 19.05
N TYR A 244 3.55 0.32 18.27
CA TYR A 244 4.19 -0.92 18.71
C TYR A 244 5.42 -1.21 17.83
N GLY A 245 6.15 -2.30 18.09
CA GLY A 245 7.47 -2.52 17.47
C GLY A 245 8.58 -1.70 18.15
N LEU A 246 8.35 -1.27 19.39
CA LEU A 246 9.29 -0.47 20.16
C LEU A 246 10.19 -1.40 20.99
N ARG A 247 11.48 -1.09 21.07
CA ARG A 247 12.45 -1.84 21.90
C ARG A 247 12.26 -1.52 23.39
N PRO A 248 12.60 -2.43 24.32
CA PRO A 248 12.55 -2.18 25.76
C PRO A 248 13.52 -1.08 26.21
N GLU A 249 13.18 -0.40 27.31
CA GLU A 249 14.00 0.61 28.02
C GLU A 249 14.60 1.69 27.09
N THR A 250 13.94 1.97 25.97
CA THR A 250 14.44 2.78 24.86
C THR A 250 13.63 4.07 24.74
N GLN A 251 14.32 5.20 24.52
CA GLN A 251 13.70 6.49 24.29
C GLN A 251 13.40 6.69 22.79
N TYR A 252 12.18 7.14 22.47
CA TYR A 252 11.75 7.46 21.11
C TYR A 252 11.29 8.92 21.02
N GLN A 253 11.48 9.52 19.84
CA GLN A 253 10.82 10.77 19.43
C GLN A 253 9.66 10.43 18.49
N VAL A 254 8.49 11.04 18.73
CA VAL A 254 7.23 10.68 18.06
C VAL A 254 6.44 11.92 17.65
N SER A 255 6.08 12.03 16.36
CA SER A 255 5.27 13.11 15.77
C SER A 255 4.26 12.56 14.77
N GLY A 256 3.14 13.23 14.59
CA GLY A 256 2.28 13.02 13.42
C GLY A 256 2.79 13.80 12.21
N LEU A 257 2.57 13.26 11.02
CA LEU A 257 2.62 13.96 9.74
C LEU A 257 1.16 14.12 9.30
N ILE A 258 0.67 15.35 9.19
CA ILE A 258 -0.71 15.68 8.83
C ILE A 258 -0.73 16.07 7.36
N HIS A 259 -1.38 15.26 6.54
CA HIS A 259 -1.53 15.46 5.10
C HIS A 259 -2.81 16.26 4.85
N LEU A 260 -2.64 17.46 4.28
CA LEU A 260 -3.72 18.40 4.00
C LEU A 260 -4.32 18.17 2.60
N SER A 261 -5.55 18.63 2.40
CA SER A 261 -6.25 18.53 1.10
C SER A 261 -5.62 19.39 -0.01
N THR A 262 -4.66 20.26 0.32
CA THR A 262 -3.80 21.00 -0.61
C THR A 262 -2.63 20.17 -1.14
N GLY A 263 -2.30 19.04 -0.50
CA GLY A 263 -1.09 18.27 -0.74
C GLY A 263 0.04 18.54 0.26
N ASP A 264 -0.06 19.61 1.06
CA ASP A 264 0.93 19.95 2.09
C ASP A 264 1.01 18.91 3.21
N ILE A 265 2.20 18.78 3.82
CA ILE A 265 2.45 17.93 4.98
C ILE A 265 2.90 18.79 6.17
N VAL A 266 2.11 18.81 7.24
CA VAL A 266 2.41 19.51 8.50
C VAL A 266 2.86 18.51 9.55
N GLN A 267 4.10 18.63 10.05
CA GLN A 267 4.63 17.78 11.12
C GLN A 267 4.31 18.34 12.51
N THR A 268 3.74 17.51 13.39
CA THR A 268 3.47 17.92 14.78
C THR A 268 4.75 18.07 15.59
N GLN A 269 4.70 18.86 16.67
CA GLN A 269 5.80 18.94 17.62
C GLN A 269 6.13 17.55 18.19
N ALA A 270 7.34 17.06 17.93
CA ALA A 270 7.81 15.76 18.41
C ALA A 270 7.75 15.66 19.95
N GLN A 271 7.11 14.59 20.41
CA GLN A 271 7.00 14.22 21.82
C GLN A 271 7.95 13.07 22.14
N THR A 272 8.61 13.13 23.30
CA THR A 272 9.54 12.09 23.75
C THR A 272 8.84 11.07 24.64
N ILE A 273 8.92 9.80 24.28
CA ILE A 273 8.44 8.67 25.10
C ILE A 273 9.61 7.74 25.47
N THR A 274 9.43 6.92 26.52
CA THR A 274 10.37 5.85 26.89
C THR A 274 9.58 4.59 27.21
N THR A 275 9.98 3.46 26.63
CA THR A 275 9.39 2.13 26.90
C THR A 275 9.83 1.54 28.24
N GLY A 276 9.05 0.58 28.74
CA GLY A 276 9.41 -0.18 29.94
C GLY A 276 10.35 -1.36 29.65
N ALA A 277 10.67 -2.13 30.69
CA ALA A 277 11.43 -3.37 30.58
C ALA A 277 10.57 -4.54 30.09
N LEU A 278 11.20 -5.60 29.58
CA LEU A 278 10.53 -6.84 29.19
C LEU A 278 9.93 -7.59 30.41
N PRO A 279 8.87 -8.39 30.22
CA PRO A 279 8.43 -9.35 31.24
C PRO A 279 9.52 -10.40 31.53
N ALA A 280 9.58 -10.87 32.77
CA ALA A 280 10.50 -11.93 33.16
C ALA A 280 10.13 -13.28 32.49
N GLY A 281 11.13 -14.15 32.30
CA GLY A 281 10.95 -15.48 31.72
C GLY A 281 11.14 -15.56 30.20
N LEU A 282 11.16 -14.43 29.48
CA LEU A 282 11.54 -14.42 28.06
C LEU A 282 13.00 -14.89 27.87
N PRO A 283 13.27 -15.74 26.86
CA PRO A 283 14.60 -16.28 26.60
C PRO A 283 15.54 -15.22 26.00
N THR A 284 16.84 -15.31 26.30
CA THR A 284 17.86 -14.45 25.71
C THR A 284 18.09 -14.81 24.24
N VAL A 285 17.80 -13.86 23.35
CA VAL A 285 18.10 -13.97 21.91
C VAL A 285 19.49 -13.40 21.62
N GLN A 286 20.28 -14.11 20.83
CA GLN A 286 21.60 -13.69 20.36
C GLN A 286 21.59 -13.60 18.83
N LEU A 287 21.91 -12.44 18.28
CA LEU A 287 22.23 -12.29 16.85
C LEU A 287 23.58 -12.96 16.55
N ILE A 288 23.62 -13.81 15.52
CA ILE A 288 24.80 -14.53 15.05
C ILE A 288 25.30 -13.95 13.71
N SER A 289 24.37 -13.66 12.80
CA SER A 289 24.67 -13.09 11.47
C SER A 289 23.56 -12.14 11.02
N GLN A 290 23.93 -11.11 10.25
CA GLN A 290 22.99 -10.17 9.62
C GLN A 290 23.62 -9.54 8.37
N ASN A 291 22.93 -9.66 7.23
CA ASN A 291 23.18 -8.95 5.98
C ASN A 291 21.99 -8.01 5.73
N THR A 292 22.19 -6.71 6.01
CA THR A 292 21.15 -5.67 5.92
C THR A 292 20.76 -5.28 4.49
N THR A 293 21.36 -5.90 3.46
CA THR A 293 21.10 -5.56 2.05
C THR A 293 20.28 -6.63 1.33
N THR A 294 20.38 -7.90 1.73
CA THR A 294 19.68 -9.01 1.03
C THR A 294 18.82 -9.90 1.93
N SER A 295 18.83 -9.70 3.25
CA SER A 295 17.79 -10.27 4.12
C SER A 295 16.46 -9.53 3.89
N ALA A 296 15.34 -10.24 3.98
CA ALA A 296 14.00 -9.65 3.93
C ALA A 296 13.72 -8.71 5.11
N GLY A 297 14.51 -8.78 6.20
CA GLY A 297 14.28 -8.02 7.43
C GLY A 297 12.93 -8.37 8.08
N GLY A 298 12.42 -7.48 8.93
CA GLY A 298 11.08 -7.63 9.53
C GLY A 298 11.08 -8.28 10.92
N LEU A 299 9.90 -8.74 11.34
CA LEU A 299 9.67 -9.26 12.68
C LEU A 299 9.52 -10.78 12.67
N THR A 300 10.35 -11.48 13.43
CA THR A 300 10.27 -12.93 13.61
C THR A 300 9.51 -13.25 14.90
N PHE A 301 8.32 -13.81 14.79
CA PHE A 301 7.44 -14.21 15.89
C PHE A 301 7.68 -15.67 16.30
N LEU A 302 7.74 -15.95 17.60
CA LEU A 302 8.05 -17.27 18.15
C LEU A 302 7.55 -17.46 19.60
N SER A 303 7.63 -18.70 20.10
CA SER A 303 7.48 -19.04 21.52
C SER A 303 8.46 -20.18 21.88
N SER A 304 8.95 -20.20 23.12
CA SER A 304 9.57 -21.41 23.69
C SER A 304 8.53 -22.53 23.85
N THR A 305 8.98 -23.77 23.91
CA THR A 305 8.13 -24.96 24.16
C THR A 305 8.02 -25.35 25.64
N ASP A 306 8.60 -24.58 26.55
CA ASP A 306 8.55 -24.84 27.99
C ASP A 306 7.26 -24.28 28.58
N ALA A 307 6.37 -25.17 29.05
CA ALA A 307 5.05 -24.80 29.54
C ALA A 307 5.05 -23.89 30.80
N GLU A 308 6.17 -23.74 31.51
CA GLU A 308 6.29 -22.78 32.62
C GLU A 308 6.74 -21.37 32.18
N THR A 309 7.30 -21.21 30.98
CA THR A 309 7.86 -19.93 30.48
C THR A 309 7.35 -19.51 29.08
N ALA A 310 6.59 -20.36 28.40
CA ALA A 310 6.09 -20.12 27.05
C ALA A 310 5.24 -18.86 26.96
N ARG A 311 5.64 -17.95 26.06
CA ARG A 311 4.93 -16.73 25.68
C ARG A 311 5.23 -16.46 24.21
N PHE A 312 4.24 -15.98 23.45
CA PHE A 312 4.49 -15.45 22.12
C PHE A 312 5.18 -14.08 22.20
N PHE A 313 6.29 -13.93 21.48
CA PHE A 313 7.02 -12.68 21.32
C PHE A 313 7.59 -12.56 19.91
N ALA A 314 7.99 -11.34 19.51
CA ALA A 314 8.66 -11.11 18.24
C ALA A 314 9.96 -10.31 18.41
N VAL A 315 10.94 -10.65 17.59
CA VAL A 315 12.22 -9.93 17.48
C VAL A 315 12.39 -9.26 16.13
N ASP A 316 13.03 -8.10 16.12
CA ASP A 316 13.43 -7.41 14.90
C ASP A 316 14.68 -8.03 14.25
N GLU A 317 15.08 -7.50 13.09
CA GLU A 317 16.27 -7.92 12.36
C GLU A 317 17.60 -7.89 13.16
N THR A 318 17.66 -7.24 14.32
CA THR A 318 18.84 -7.26 15.22
C THR A 318 18.74 -8.28 16.37
N GLY A 319 17.63 -9.03 16.45
CA GLY A 319 17.34 -9.95 17.54
C GLY A 319 16.79 -9.28 18.81
N ALA A 320 16.45 -7.98 18.77
CA ALA A 320 15.85 -7.28 19.89
C ALA A 320 14.35 -7.57 19.96
N VAL A 321 13.82 -7.90 21.15
CA VAL A 321 12.37 -8.09 21.35
C VAL A 321 11.65 -6.74 21.20
N VAL A 322 10.70 -6.70 20.27
CA VAL A 322 9.93 -5.48 19.90
C VAL A 322 8.42 -5.65 20.03
N TRP A 323 7.96 -6.88 20.28
CA TRP A 323 6.56 -7.22 20.57
C TRP A 323 6.51 -8.42 21.52
N TYR A 324 5.51 -8.47 22.40
CA TYR A 324 5.19 -9.65 23.21
C TYR A 324 3.70 -9.68 23.55
N LEU A 325 3.14 -10.88 23.74
CA LEU A 325 1.75 -11.06 24.13
C LEU A 325 1.56 -10.81 25.63
N ASP A 326 0.74 -9.80 25.96
CA ASP A 326 0.56 -9.21 27.30
C ASP A 326 -0.57 -9.89 28.09
N ASP A 327 -0.69 -11.21 28.00
CA ASP A 327 -1.71 -12.02 28.69
C ASP A 327 -1.11 -13.31 29.28
N ASP A 328 -0.84 -13.29 30.59
CA ASP A 328 -0.30 -14.39 31.37
C ASP A 328 -1.37 -15.47 31.72
N SER A 329 -2.64 -15.28 31.31
CA SER A 329 -3.72 -16.26 31.54
C SER A 329 -3.87 -17.31 30.43
N ILE A 330 -3.10 -17.17 29.35
CA ILE A 330 -3.18 -18.04 28.17
C ILE A 330 -2.64 -19.45 28.47
N ASN A 331 -3.50 -20.44 28.25
CA ASN A 331 -3.16 -21.86 28.36
C ASN A 331 -2.38 -22.32 27.11
N MET A 332 -1.06 -22.16 27.13
CA MET A 332 -0.17 -22.43 26.00
C MET A 332 -0.23 -23.90 25.53
N SER A 333 -0.15 -24.10 24.21
CA SER A 333 0.01 -25.43 23.61
C SER A 333 1.39 -26.03 23.95
N ALA A 334 1.49 -27.37 23.97
CA ALA A 334 2.79 -28.06 23.99
C ALA A 334 3.56 -27.94 22.66
N ALA A 335 2.87 -27.48 21.61
CA ALA A 335 3.39 -27.08 20.31
C ALA A 335 2.89 -25.65 20.02
N PRO A 336 3.40 -24.62 20.72
CA PRO A 336 2.90 -23.25 20.58
C PRO A 336 3.33 -22.71 19.23
N THR A 337 2.35 -22.45 18.37
CA THR A 337 2.55 -21.94 17.00
C THR A 337 1.80 -20.63 16.85
N ILE A 338 2.40 -19.73 16.07
CA ILE A 338 1.82 -18.48 15.60
C ILE A 338 1.89 -18.51 14.07
N LYS A 339 0.86 -17.99 13.39
CA LYS A 339 0.78 -17.87 11.92
C LYS A 339 0.21 -16.50 11.56
N SER A 340 0.67 -15.91 10.45
CA SER A 340 -0.01 -14.74 9.87
C SER A 340 -1.35 -15.15 9.27
N LEU A 341 -2.30 -14.21 9.28
CA LEU A 341 -3.47 -14.21 8.41
C LEU A 341 -3.49 -12.98 7.49
N GLY A 342 -2.36 -12.25 7.41
CA GLY A 342 -2.25 -10.93 6.81
C GLY A 342 -2.91 -9.83 7.65
N GLN A 343 -2.86 -8.59 7.15
CA GLN A 343 -3.65 -7.45 7.66
C GLN A 343 -3.46 -7.13 9.16
N GLY A 344 -2.32 -7.49 9.76
CA GLY A 344 -2.11 -7.32 11.20
C GLY A 344 -2.87 -8.33 12.09
N GLN A 345 -3.32 -9.46 11.53
CA GLN A 345 -3.97 -10.55 12.26
C GLN A 345 -3.05 -11.76 12.43
N LEU A 346 -3.10 -12.39 13.61
CA LEU A 346 -2.29 -13.56 13.96
C LEU A 346 -3.17 -14.69 14.47
N LEU A 347 -2.96 -15.90 13.95
CA LEU A 347 -3.56 -17.13 14.49
C LEU A 347 -2.61 -17.77 15.51
N LEU A 348 -3.05 -17.87 16.76
CA LEU A 348 -2.34 -18.53 17.86
C LEU A 348 -2.88 -19.95 18.08
N LEU A 349 -1.99 -20.94 18.09
CA LEU A 349 -2.33 -22.33 18.43
C LEU A 349 -2.09 -22.60 19.92
N LEU A 350 -3.19 -22.68 20.66
CA LEU A 350 -3.26 -22.76 22.13
C LEU A 350 -3.78 -24.14 22.59
N SER A 351 -3.73 -24.42 23.89
CA SER A 351 -4.18 -25.69 24.45
C SER A 351 -5.72 -25.81 24.39
N ARG A 352 -6.22 -26.55 23.39
CA ARG A 352 -7.65 -26.74 23.05
C ARG A 352 -8.37 -25.51 22.49
N GLU A 353 -7.62 -24.51 22.05
CA GLU A 353 -8.14 -23.30 21.42
C GLU A 353 -7.24 -22.95 20.23
N ALA A 354 -7.83 -22.43 19.16
CA ALA A 354 -7.10 -21.63 18.17
C ALA A 354 -7.70 -20.23 18.17
N ARG A 355 -6.86 -19.19 18.35
CA ARG A 355 -7.30 -17.83 18.65
C ARG A 355 -6.75 -16.85 17.62
N ILE A 356 -7.61 -16.07 16.99
CA ILE A 356 -7.22 -14.96 16.13
C ILE A 356 -7.11 -13.70 17.00
N ILE A 357 -5.96 -13.03 16.95
CA ILE A 357 -5.69 -11.74 17.60
C ILE A 357 -5.28 -10.68 16.59
N ASP A 358 -5.37 -9.41 16.99
CA ASP A 358 -4.66 -8.31 16.32
C ASP A 358 -3.22 -8.14 16.86
N MET A 359 -2.42 -7.25 16.26
CA MET A 359 -1.09 -6.87 16.78
C MET A 359 -1.10 -6.18 18.15
N THR A 360 -2.28 -5.86 18.71
CA THR A 360 -2.42 -5.37 20.08
C THR A 360 -2.56 -6.52 21.09
N GLY A 361 -2.76 -7.76 20.63
CA GLY A 361 -3.08 -8.92 21.47
C GLY A 361 -4.57 -9.02 21.83
N ALA A 362 -5.43 -8.13 21.30
CA ALA A 362 -6.87 -8.21 21.49
C ALA A 362 -7.43 -9.38 20.67
N THR A 363 -8.36 -10.14 21.26
CA THR A 363 -8.96 -11.31 20.60
C THR A 363 -10.05 -10.89 19.62
N ILE A 364 -9.86 -11.23 18.35
CA ILE A 364 -10.84 -11.05 17.27
C ILE A 364 -11.85 -12.20 17.31
N SER A 365 -11.37 -13.45 17.38
CA SER A 365 -12.21 -14.65 17.46
C SER A 365 -11.46 -15.84 18.04
N SER A 366 -12.19 -16.83 18.57
CA SER A 366 -11.63 -18.08 19.11
C SER A 366 -12.42 -19.29 18.63
N PHE A 367 -11.71 -20.32 18.16
CA PHE A 367 -12.24 -21.64 17.87
C PHE A 367 -11.98 -22.56 19.07
N SER A 368 -13.05 -23.11 19.66
CA SER A 368 -12.94 -24.15 20.69
C SER A 368 -12.68 -25.50 20.03
N LEU A 369 -11.60 -26.19 20.43
CA LEU A 369 -11.13 -27.40 19.77
C LEU A 369 -11.16 -28.64 20.68
N PRO A 370 -11.26 -29.85 20.09
CA PRO A 370 -11.01 -31.10 20.81
C PRO A 370 -9.53 -31.23 21.20
N ALA A 371 -9.08 -32.42 21.60
CA ALA A 371 -7.67 -32.70 21.82
C ALA A 371 -6.92 -32.78 20.46
N TYR A 372 -6.53 -31.63 19.93
CA TYR A 372 -5.71 -31.48 18.73
C TYR A 372 -4.22 -31.44 19.07
N HIS A 373 -3.34 -31.53 18.06
CA HIS A 373 -1.89 -31.51 18.23
C HIS A 373 -1.17 -30.92 17.02
N HIS A 374 0.00 -30.32 17.27
CA HIS A 374 0.97 -29.83 16.28
C HIS A 374 0.51 -28.70 15.34
N ASP A 375 -0.64 -28.82 14.66
CA ASP A 375 -1.06 -27.87 13.64
C ASP A 375 -2.57 -27.67 13.53
N ALA A 376 -2.93 -26.46 13.11
CA ALA A 376 -4.25 -26.05 12.65
C ALA A 376 -4.11 -24.79 11.77
N LEU A 377 -4.97 -24.65 10.76
CA LEU A 377 -4.95 -23.53 9.82
C LEU A 377 -6.38 -23.04 9.53
N LEU A 378 -6.50 -21.76 9.20
CA LEU A 378 -7.76 -21.15 8.75
C LEU A 378 -7.92 -21.36 7.24
N LEU A 379 -9.13 -21.73 6.81
CA LEU A 379 -9.52 -21.83 5.41
C LEU A 379 -10.14 -20.51 4.91
N PRO A 380 -10.12 -20.22 3.59
CA PRO A 380 -10.78 -19.04 3.03
C PRO A 380 -12.30 -18.95 3.28
N ASN A 381 -12.95 -20.07 3.64
CA ASN A 381 -14.36 -20.12 4.02
C ASN A 381 -14.63 -19.75 5.50
N GLY A 382 -13.59 -19.41 6.28
CA GLY A 382 -13.67 -19.08 7.71
C GLY A 382 -13.71 -20.27 8.67
N ASN A 383 -13.68 -21.51 8.17
CA ASN A 383 -13.53 -22.71 8.98
C ASN A 383 -12.05 -22.98 9.31
N LEU A 384 -11.80 -23.79 10.33
CA LEU A 384 -10.46 -24.21 10.74
C LEU A 384 -10.23 -25.69 10.41
N LEU A 385 -9.15 -26.03 9.68
CA LEU A 385 -8.63 -27.39 9.68
C LEU A 385 -7.75 -27.60 10.91
N ALA A 386 -7.91 -28.71 11.63
CA ALA A 386 -7.08 -29.07 12.78
C ALA A 386 -6.70 -30.55 12.76
N LEU A 387 -5.50 -30.86 13.28
CA LEU A 387 -4.97 -32.22 13.35
C LEU A 387 -5.23 -32.84 14.73
N VAL A 388 -5.92 -33.99 14.79
CA VAL A 388 -6.33 -34.67 16.04
C VAL A 388 -5.89 -36.13 16.07
N VAL A 389 -5.84 -36.71 17.28
CA VAL A 389 -5.45 -38.12 17.47
C VAL A 389 -6.64 -39.06 17.33
N GLN A 390 -6.45 -40.19 16.63
CA GLN A 390 -7.31 -41.38 16.74
C GLN A 390 -6.51 -42.62 17.17
N THR A 391 -7.11 -43.50 17.97
CA THR A 391 -6.51 -44.81 18.32
C THR A 391 -7.42 -45.95 17.85
N ARG A 392 -6.85 -46.95 17.18
CA ARG A 392 -7.59 -48.14 16.70
C ARG A 392 -6.75 -49.42 16.84
N THR A 393 -7.37 -50.50 17.29
CA THR A 393 -6.72 -51.82 17.28
C THR A 393 -6.72 -52.40 15.87
N VAL A 394 -5.54 -52.53 15.26
CA VAL A 394 -5.32 -53.10 13.93
C VAL A 394 -4.40 -54.32 14.04
N ASN A 395 -4.83 -55.47 13.54
CA ASN A 395 -4.06 -56.73 13.55
C ASN A 395 -3.48 -57.12 14.95
N GLY A 396 -4.20 -56.74 16.03
CA GLY A 396 -3.79 -57.01 17.42
C GLY A 396 -2.81 -56.01 18.02
N LYS A 397 -2.34 -55.00 17.26
CA LYS A 397 -1.62 -53.83 17.78
C LYS A 397 -2.62 -52.70 18.04
N SER A 398 -2.45 -51.93 19.12
CA SER A 398 -3.13 -50.63 19.26
C SER A 398 -2.32 -49.58 18.51
N LEU A 399 -2.89 -49.00 17.45
CA LEU A 399 -2.23 -47.96 16.65
C LEU A 399 -2.85 -46.61 16.96
N LYS A 400 -2.01 -45.66 17.39
CA LYS A 400 -2.33 -44.24 17.42
C LYS A 400 -1.97 -43.65 16.05
N GLY A 401 -2.99 -43.25 15.32
CA GLY A 401 -2.89 -42.50 14.07
C GLY A 401 -3.43 -41.09 14.22
N ASP A 402 -3.52 -40.39 13.10
CA ASP A 402 -3.98 -39.01 13.02
C ASP A 402 -5.31 -38.93 12.25
N GLU A 403 -6.10 -37.92 12.55
CA GLU A 403 -7.33 -37.53 11.85
C GLU A 403 -7.27 -36.03 11.59
N ILE A 404 -7.69 -35.59 10.41
CA ILE A 404 -7.88 -34.18 10.07
C ILE A 404 -9.36 -33.87 10.25
N ILE A 405 -9.69 -32.78 10.93
CA ILE A 405 -11.06 -32.28 11.09
C ILE A 405 -11.21 -30.89 10.49
N GLU A 406 -12.35 -30.61 9.86
CA GLU A 406 -12.79 -29.23 9.57
C GLU A 406 -13.81 -28.82 10.63
N VAL A 407 -13.57 -27.66 11.26
CA VAL A 407 -14.36 -27.12 12.36
C VAL A 407 -14.87 -25.74 11.96
N ASN A 408 -16.17 -25.50 12.08
CA ASN A 408 -16.74 -24.18 11.78
C ASN A 408 -16.51 -23.18 12.94
N PRO A 409 -16.80 -21.87 12.77
CA PRO A 409 -16.70 -20.87 13.83
C PRO A 409 -17.57 -21.12 15.09
N THR A 410 -18.54 -22.04 15.05
CA THR A 410 -19.31 -22.44 16.26
C THR A 410 -18.72 -23.62 17.02
N GLY A 411 -17.63 -24.23 16.51
CA GLY A 411 -16.97 -25.40 17.11
C GLY A 411 -17.54 -26.75 16.67
N ASP A 412 -18.44 -26.77 15.68
CA ASP A 412 -19.01 -28.00 15.13
C ASP A 412 -18.06 -28.61 14.09
N ILE A 413 -17.82 -29.92 14.19
CA ILE A 413 -16.96 -30.66 13.26
C ILE A 413 -17.78 -31.11 12.06
N ILE A 414 -17.49 -30.55 10.88
CA ILE A 414 -18.29 -30.72 9.66
C ILE A 414 -17.69 -31.71 8.65
N TRP A 415 -16.37 -31.93 8.68
CA TRP A 415 -15.65 -32.87 7.79
C TRP A 415 -14.54 -33.59 8.56
N ARG A 416 -14.16 -34.79 8.11
CA ARG A 416 -13.20 -35.70 8.75
C ARG A 416 -12.42 -36.52 7.72
N TRP A 417 -11.12 -36.65 7.89
CA TRP A 417 -10.27 -37.61 7.15
C TRP A 417 -9.33 -38.36 8.09
N SER A 418 -9.14 -39.66 7.86
CA SER A 418 -8.52 -40.59 8.81
C SER A 418 -7.29 -41.29 8.20
N SER A 419 -6.11 -41.13 8.83
CA SER A 419 -4.89 -41.81 8.36
C SER A 419 -4.99 -43.34 8.47
N LEU A 420 -5.69 -43.86 9.50
CA LEU A 420 -5.89 -45.29 9.73
C LEU A 420 -6.88 -45.96 8.75
N ASP A 421 -7.61 -45.18 7.93
CA ASP A 421 -8.49 -45.71 6.88
C ASP A 421 -7.88 -45.62 5.47
N HIS A 422 -6.98 -44.67 5.22
CA HIS A 422 -6.45 -44.39 3.87
C HIS A 422 -4.97 -44.78 3.68
N LEU A 423 -4.16 -44.84 4.74
CA LEU A 423 -2.73 -45.19 4.67
C LEU A 423 -2.46 -46.63 5.12
N ASP A 424 -1.29 -47.15 4.74
CA ASP A 424 -0.90 -48.54 4.98
C ASP A 424 -0.54 -48.85 6.44
N THR A 425 -1.55 -49.13 7.26
CA THR A 425 -1.42 -49.55 8.67
C THR A 425 -0.62 -50.86 8.89
N SER A 426 -0.12 -51.51 7.83
CA SER A 426 0.84 -52.60 7.92
C SER A 426 2.32 -52.16 7.84
N ARG A 427 2.60 -50.94 7.39
CA ARG A 427 3.96 -50.38 7.22
C ARG A 427 4.49 -49.78 8.52
N PHE A 428 5.74 -50.13 8.85
CA PHE A 428 6.47 -49.65 10.02
C PHE A 428 7.92 -49.29 9.63
N PRO A 429 8.18 -48.08 9.06
CA PRO A 429 9.54 -47.64 8.79
C PRO A 429 10.26 -47.25 10.08
N GLY A 430 11.57 -47.50 10.15
CA GLY A 430 12.42 -47.02 11.24
C GLY A 430 12.00 -47.47 12.64
N ALA A 431 12.34 -46.66 13.64
CA ALA A 431 12.01 -46.84 15.05
C ALA A 431 10.81 -45.98 15.48
N LEU A 432 10.56 -44.83 14.84
CA LEU A 432 9.53 -43.88 15.21
C LEU A 432 8.12 -44.42 15.00
N SER A 433 7.83 -45.07 13.86
CA SER A 433 6.56 -45.78 13.64
C SER A 433 6.30 -46.95 14.59
N GLN A 434 7.35 -47.42 15.28
CA GLN A 434 7.30 -48.53 16.25
C GLN A 434 7.35 -48.04 17.70
N ARG A 435 7.36 -46.72 17.94
CA ARG A 435 7.41 -46.11 19.27
C ARG A 435 6.14 -46.45 20.06
N VAL A 436 6.29 -47.29 21.09
CA VAL A 436 5.23 -47.57 22.07
C VAL A 436 5.20 -46.45 23.10
N LEU A 437 4.01 -45.92 23.38
CA LEU A 437 3.74 -44.89 24.39
C LEU A 437 3.40 -45.53 25.74
N ASP A 438 3.41 -44.74 26.83
CA ASP A 438 3.15 -45.22 28.19
C ASP A 438 1.76 -45.86 28.39
N ASN A 439 0.79 -45.54 27.52
CA ASN A 439 -0.54 -46.16 27.51
C ASN A 439 -0.61 -47.50 26.74
N GLY A 440 0.46 -47.90 26.06
CA GLY A 440 0.55 -49.11 25.23
C GLY A 440 0.21 -48.92 23.75
N ASP A 441 -0.18 -47.72 23.31
CA ASP A 441 -0.39 -47.43 21.88
C ASP A 441 0.93 -47.28 21.13
N ILE A 442 0.93 -47.65 19.85
CA ILE A 442 2.05 -47.41 18.92
C ILE A 442 1.80 -46.11 18.16
N ASP A 443 2.74 -45.17 18.24
CA ASP A 443 2.68 -43.80 17.70
C ASP A 443 3.00 -43.75 16.20
N TRP A 444 2.09 -44.34 15.41
CA TRP A 444 2.36 -44.97 14.12
C TRP A 444 2.54 -43.98 12.95
N SER A 445 1.73 -42.93 12.85
CA SER A 445 1.84 -41.90 11.79
C SER A 445 2.40 -40.58 12.31
N HIS A 446 1.98 -40.14 13.50
CA HIS A 446 2.53 -38.99 14.23
C HIS A 446 2.69 -37.76 13.33
N SER A 447 1.59 -37.32 12.72
CA SER A 447 1.62 -36.21 11.79
C SER A 447 1.81 -34.88 12.52
N ASN A 448 2.47 -33.92 11.87
CA ASN A 448 3.01 -32.73 12.54
C ASN A 448 2.83 -31.40 11.78
N ALA A 449 2.32 -31.43 10.55
CA ALA A 449 2.01 -30.22 9.80
C ALA A 449 0.85 -30.43 8.83
N LEU A 450 0.10 -29.34 8.60
CA LEU A 450 -0.94 -29.20 7.58
C LEU A 450 -0.65 -27.98 6.70
N ALA A 451 -0.88 -28.11 5.40
CA ALA A 451 -1.04 -26.98 4.49
C ALA A 451 -2.27 -27.23 3.60
N TYR A 452 -2.95 -26.16 3.17
CA TYR A 452 -4.13 -26.22 2.29
C TYR A 452 -3.83 -25.50 0.98
N LEU A 453 -4.20 -26.13 -0.14
CA LEU A 453 -3.93 -25.64 -1.49
C LEU A 453 -5.26 -25.17 -2.10
N GLY A 454 -5.48 -23.85 -2.07
CA GLY A 454 -6.76 -23.26 -2.46
C GLY A 454 -7.11 -23.39 -3.95
N HIS A 455 -6.13 -23.72 -4.81
CA HIS A 455 -6.35 -23.87 -6.25
C HIS A 455 -7.03 -25.20 -6.63
N ASP A 456 -6.84 -26.27 -5.84
CA ASP A 456 -7.38 -27.61 -6.13
C ASP A 456 -8.18 -28.24 -4.97
N ASP A 457 -8.50 -27.48 -3.92
CA ASP A 457 -9.17 -27.96 -2.69
C ASP A 457 -8.45 -29.17 -2.07
N SER A 458 -7.11 -29.20 -2.12
CA SER A 458 -6.31 -30.30 -1.54
C SER A 458 -5.57 -29.91 -0.25
N ILE A 459 -5.21 -30.92 0.54
CA ILE A 459 -4.52 -30.79 1.82
C ILE A 459 -3.20 -31.56 1.76
N LEU A 460 -2.09 -30.90 2.13
CA LEU A 460 -0.82 -31.57 2.43
C LEU A 460 -0.77 -31.98 3.90
N LEU A 461 -0.51 -33.27 4.15
CA LEU A 461 -0.30 -33.84 5.47
C LEU A 461 1.14 -34.33 5.62
N SER A 462 1.87 -33.77 6.60
CA SER A 462 3.22 -34.26 6.95
C SER A 462 3.15 -35.38 7.98
N SER A 463 3.44 -36.61 7.57
CA SER A 463 3.39 -37.81 8.43
C SER A 463 4.79 -38.20 8.92
N ARG A 464 5.19 -37.69 10.10
CA ARG A 464 6.56 -37.76 10.61
C ARG A 464 7.04 -39.18 10.89
N SER A 465 6.20 -40.06 11.43
CA SER A 465 6.58 -41.47 11.67
C SER A 465 6.57 -42.31 10.38
N GLN A 466 6.09 -41.79 9.25
CA GLN A 466 6.12 -42.49 7.95
C GLN A 466 7.16 -41.94 6.96
N SER A 467 7.75 -40.77 7.25
CA SER A 467 8.63 -40.00 6.35
C SER A 467 7.95 -39.63 5.01
N TRP A 468 6.65 -39.35 5.07
CA TRP A 468 5.81 -39.04 3.91
C TRP A 468 5.18 -37.66 4.03
N VAL A 469 5.08 -36.96 2.90
CA VAL A 469 4.11 -35.87 2.68
C VAL A 469 3.00 -36.45 1.80
N VAL A 470 1.75 -36.36 2.23
CA VAL A 470 0.59 -36.93 1.55
C VAL A 470 -0.29 -35.79 1.04
N ASN A 471 -0.64 -35.78 -0.24
CA ASN A 471 -1.67 -34.90 -0.78
C ASN A 471 -3.02 -35.62 -0.80
N ILE A 472 -4.04 -34.93 -0.27
CA ILE A 472 -5.39 -35.44 -0.05
C ILE A 472 -6.37 -34.48 -0.73
N ASP A 473 -7.14 -34.95 -1.72
CA ASP A 473 -8.29 -34.21 -2.24
C ASP A 473 -9.36 -34.11 -1.14
N LYS A 474 -9.75 -32.88 -0.76
CA LYS A 474 -10.66 -32.66 0.38
C LYS A 474 -12.10 -33.04 0.05
N ALA A 475 -12.51 -32.92 -1.22
CA ALA A 475 -13.87 -33.21 -1.65
C ALA A 475 -14.24 -34.71 -1.54
N SER A 476 -13.33 -35.61 -1.91
CA SER A 476 -13.55 -37.07 -1.85
C SER A 476 -12.76 -37.81 -0.77
N GLY A 477 -11.74 -37.17 -0.18
CA GLY A 477 -10.84 -37.77 0.80
C GLY A 477 -9.78 -38.73 0.20
N ASN A 478 -9.69 -38.82 -1.13
CA ASN A 478 -8.73 -39.68 -1.80
C ASN A 478 -7.30 -39.11 -1.71
N ILE A 479 -6.32 -40.01 -1.62
CA ILE A 479 -4.90 -39.66 -1.75
C ILE A 479 -4.58 -39.49 -3.23
N VAL A 480 -4.16 -38.29 -3.62
CA VAL A 480 -3.74 -37.98 -5.00
C VAL A 480 -2.32 -38.49 -5.24
N TRP A 481 -1.41 -38.17 -4.32
CA TRP A 481 -0.01 -38.61 -4.35
C TRP A 481 0.62 -38.69 -2.95
N ILE A 482 1.74 -39.42 -2.84
CA ILE A 482 2.57 -39.55 -1.63
C ILE A 482 4.02 -39.29 -1.99
N PHE A 483 4.60 -38.23 -1.42
CA PHE A 483 5.99 -37.85 -1.59
C PHE A 483 6.86 -38.45 -0.48
N GLY A 484 7.79 -39.34 -0.85
CA GLY A 484 8.70 -40.04 0.06
C GLY A 484 8.95 -41.50 -0.36
N ASP A 485 9.80 -42.21 0.38
CA ASP A 485 10.20 -43.59 0.07
C ASP A 485 9.01 -44.58 0.15
N ASN A 486 8.75 -45.30 -0.94
CA ASN A 486 7.70 -46.32 -1.05
C ASN A 486 8.07 -47.68 -0.42
N THR A 487 9.30 -47.84 0.08
CA THR A 487 9.78 -49.09 0.67
C THR A 487 8.85 -49.57 1.79
N GLY A 488 8.42 -50.82 1.67
CA GLY A 488 7.54 -51.48 2.64
C GLY A 488 6.05 -51.11 2.54
N ALA A 489 5.63 -50.23 1.63
CA ALA A 489 4.22 -49.92 1.42
C ALA A 489 3.50 -51.02 0.60
N ASN A 490 2.26 -51.31 0.96
CA ASN A 490 1.40 -52.27 0.26
C ASN A 490 1.10 -51.84 -1.19
N SER A 491 0.64 -52.81 -2.00
CA SER A 491 0.41 -52.64 -3.45
C SER A 491 -0.67 -51.61 -3.83
N THR A 492 -1.55 -51.23 -2.91
CA THR A 492 -2.71 -50.37 -3.18
C THR A 492 -2.35 -48.88 -3.22
N LEU A 493 -1.17 -48.50 -2.72
CA LEU A 493 -0.67 -47.13 -2.76
C LEU A 493 0.52 -46.94 -3.73
N GLN A 494 0.97 -48.00 -4.42
CA GLN A 494 2.18 -47.95 -5.24
C GLN A 494 2.06 -47.04 -6.48
N ASP A 495 0.84 -46.75 -6.95
CA ASP A 495 0.58 -45.76 -8.01
C ASP A 495 0.63 -44.30 -7.51
N LYS A 496 0.69 -44.08 -6.19
CA LYS A 496 0.71 -42.75 -5.57
C LYS A 496 2.11 -42.21 -5.33
N PHE A 497 3.13 -43.06 -5.34
CA PHE A 497 4.48 -42.67 -4.94
C PHE A 497 5.28 -41.99 -6.04
N PHE A 498 6.08 -41.00 -5.64
CA PHE A 498 7.10 -40.40 -6.47
C PHE A 498 8.32 -41.31 -6.65
N THR A 499 8.88 -41.32 -7.86
CA THR A 499 10.23 -41.78 -8.16
C THR A 499 11.18 -40.59 -8.03
N LEU A 500 12.11 -40.66 -7.07
CA LEU A 500 13.18 -39.69 -6.95
C LEU A 500 14.26 -39.97 -7.99
N GLU A 501 14.44 -39.06 -8.94
CA GLU A 501 15.39 -39.20 -10.05
C GLU A 501 16.81 -38.80 -9.65
N SER A 502 16.92 -37.78 -8.78
CA SER A 502 18.19 -37.32 -8.23
C SER A 502 18.03 -36.65 -6.86
N GLY A 503 19.10 -36.71 -6.05
CA GLY A 503 19.11 -36.21 -4.67
C GLY A 503 18.93 -37.30 -3.62
N SER A 504 18.32 -36.94 -2.49
CA SER A 504 18.01 -37.85 -1.39
C SER A 504 16.67 -37.50 -0.72
N TRP A 505 15.86 -38.53 -0.42
CA TRP A 505 14.60 -38.37 0.31
C TRP A 505 14.79 -37.68 1.67
N GLN A 506 13.76 -36.95 2.09
CA GLN A 506 13.55 -36.50 3.46
C GLN A 506 13.30 -37.67 4.42
N ALA A 507 13.61 -37.49 5.70
CA ALA A 507 13.23 -38.45 6.74
C ALA A 507 12.70 -37.74 8.01
N ASN A 508 11.45 -38.08 8.35
CA ASN A 508 10.77 -37.66 9.57
C ASN A 508 10.67 -36.13 9.71
N GLN A 509 10.28 -35.48 8.61
CA GLN A 509 10.26 -34.05 8.35
C GLN A 509 9.16 -33.25 9.07
N HIS A 510 9.24 -31.92 9.02
CA HIS A 510 8.19 -30.96 9.40
C HIS A 510 7.88 -30.01 8.22
N ALA A 511 6.76 -29.27 8.34
CA ALA A 511 6.42 -28.10 7.53
C ALA A 511 6.68 -28.22 6.01
N PRO A 512 5.92 -29.06 5.29
CA PRO A 512 5.91 -29.03 3.83
C PRO A 512 5.04 -27.85 3.35
N MET A 513 5.60 -27.02 2.47
CA MET A 513 4.86 -26.01 1.72
C MET A 513 5.25 -26.06 0.24
N PHE A 514 4.39 -25.52 -0.62
CA PHE A 514 4.80 -25.16 -1.98
C PHE A 514 5.35 -23.73 -1.99
N THR A 515 6.43 -23.52 -2.74
CA THR A 515 6.99 -22.19 -3.02
C THR A 515 6.09 -21.42 -3.99
N SER A 516 6.35 -20.12 -4.12
CA SER A 516 5.76 -19.24 -5.14
C SER A 516 6.00 -19.70 -6.59
N VAL A 517 6.92 -20.65 -6.81
CA VAL A 517 7.25 -21.27 -8.11
C VAL A 517 6.89 -22.77 -8.20
N GLY A 518 6.15 -23.31 -7.23
CA GLY A 518 5.63 -24.68 -7.26
C GLY A 518 6.59 -25.80 -6.81
N ASP A 519 7.75 -25.48 -6.24
CA ASP A 519 8.63 -26.47 -5.62
C ASP A 519 8.14 -26.86 -4.23
N LEU A 520 8.27 -28.14 -3.87
CA LEU A 520 7.98 -28.62 -2.51
C LEU A 520 9.17 -28.33 -1.58
N LEU A 521 9.00 -27.37 -0.68
CA LEU A 521 9.95 -26.94 0.35
C LEU A 521 9.63 -27.65 1.69
N ILE A 522 10.64 -28.23 2.34
CA ILE A 522 10.49 -29.10 3.53
C ILE A 522 11.61 -28.86 4.56
N TYR A 523 11.28 -28.87 5.86
CA TYR A 523 12.27 -28.99 6.94
C TYR A 523 12.55 -30.46 7.26
N ASP A 524 13.68 -30.97 6.77
CA ASP A 524 14.08 -32.38 6.87
C ASP A 524 15.00 -32.62 8.07
N ASN A 525 14.43 -33.20 9.13
CA ASN A 525 15.14 -33.54 10.36
C ASN A 525 16.20 -34.64 10.18
N ARG A 526 16.04 -35.52 9.18
CA ARG A 526 16.91 -36.67 8.86
C ARG A 526 17.06 -37.77 9.95
N ASN A 527 16.08 -37.93 10.84
CA ASN A 527 16.18 -38.85 11.99
C ASN A 527 16.55 -40.31 11.64
N GLU A 528 15.97 -40.85 10.57
CA GLU A 528 16.06 -42.28 10.22
C GLU A 528 16.74 -42.54 8.87
N ALA A 529 17.35 -41.50 8.28
CA ALA A 529 18.13 -41.62 7.06
C ALA A 529 19.33 -42.57 7.26
N ALA A 530 19.74 -43.29 6.21
CA ALA A 530 20.89 -44.22 6.23
C ALA A 530 22.27 -43.51 6.30
N LEU A 531 22.32 -42.28 6.83
CA LEU A 531 23.43 -41.34 6.79
C LEU A 531 23.86 -40.75 8.16
N PRO A 532 23.62 -41.37 9.35
CA PRO A 532 23.91 -40.74 10.62
C PRO A 532 25.42 -40.56 10.84
N GLY A 533 25.85 -39.31 10.93
CA GLY A 533 27.24 -38.91 11.14
C GLY A 533 27.36 -37.40 11.28
N ALA A 534 28.47 -36.92 11.82
CA ALA A 534 28.69 -35.49 12.14
C ALA A 534 28.76 -34.55 10.90
N SER A 535 28.52 -35.07 9.70
CA SER A 535 28.43 -34.33 8.44
C SER A 535 27.00 -34.15 7.92
N ASN A 536 25.99 -34.73 8.59
CA ASN A 536 24.59 -34.72 8.15
C ASN A 536 23.68 -34.16 9.25
N ASN A 537 23.77 -32.84 9.45
CA ASN A 537 22.72 -32.11 10.16
C ASN A 537 21.40 -32.17 9.38
N SER A 538 20.33 -31.78 10.06
CA SER A 538 19.01 -31.48 9.48
C SER A 538 19.12 -30.32 8.46
N ARG A 539 18.12 -30.13 7.61
CA ARG A 539 18.19 -29.17 6.48
C ARG A 539 16.83 -28.57 6.12
N ALA A 540 16.85 -27.40 5.51
CA ALA A 540 15.81 -27.02 4.56
C ALA A 540 16.13 -27.65 3.18
N VAL A 541 15.13 -28.11 2.43
CA VAL A 541 15.32 -28.76 1.12
C VAL A 541 14.15 -28.46 0.19
N LYS A 542 14.44 -28.15 -1.08
CA LYS A 542 13.43 -27.98 -2.16
C LYS A 542 13.50 -29.16 -3.13
N TYR A 543 12.33 -29.63 -3.56
CA TYR A 543 12.17 -30.61 -4.63
C TYR A 543 11.26 -30.06 -5.73
N SER A 544 11.72 -30.10 -6.97
CA SER A 544 10.84 -29.89 -8.12
C SER A 544 10.09 -31.20 -8.38
N LEU A 545 8.77 -31.09 -8.58
CA LEU A 545 7.85 -32.22 -8.69
C LEU A 545 7.11 -32.21 -10.03
N ASN A 546 7.02 -33.37 -10.69
CA ASN A 546 6.00 -33.63 -11.70
C ASN A 546 4.93 -34.56 -11.06
N THR A 547 3.78 -33.99 -10.69
CA THR A 547 2.69 -34.68 -9.96
C THR A 547 1.97 -35.75 -10.80
N HIS A 548 1.92 -35.58 -12.13
CA HIS A 548 1.36 -36.55 -13.05
C HIS A 548 2.23 -37.81 -13.14
N LEU A 549 3.44 -37.66 -13.68
CA LEU A 549 4.39 -38.74 -13.92
C LEU A 549 4.99 -39.28 -12.60
N LYS A 550 4.79 -38.53 -11.50
CA LYS A 550 5.30 -38.82 -10.16
C LYS A 550 6.82 -38.97 -10.19
N GLN A 551 7.47 -37.97 -10.79
CA GLN A 551 8.91 -37.79 -10.81
C GLN A 551 9.29 -36.61 -9.89
N ALA A 552 10.40 -36.75 -9.18
CA ALA A 552 10.91 -35.70 -8.30
C ALA A 552 12.44 -35.59 -8.42
N THR A 553 12.94 -34.35 -8.32
CA THR A 553 14.38 -34.07 -8.23
C THR A 553 14.64 -33.09 -7.09
N GLN A 554 15.61 -33.42 -6.23
CA GLN A 554 16.10 -32.48 -5.21
C GLN A 554 16.92 -31.38 -5.92
N ILE A 555 16.42 -30.15 -5.91
CA ILE A 555 17.05 -29.02 -6.62
C ILE A 555 17.97 -28.18 -5.73
N TRP A 556 17.72 -28.14 -4.42
CA TRP A 556 18.39 -27.24 -3.48
C TRP A 556 18.34 -27.79 -2.04
N GLU A 557 19.37 -27.55 -1.23
CA GLU A 557 19.34 -27.77 0.22
C GLU A 557 20.20 -26.77 0.99
N ALA A 558 19.73 -26.34 2.18
CA ALA A 558 20.50 -25.57 3.15
C ALA A 558 20.69 -26.40 4.42
N ILE A 559 21.93 -26.73 4.75
CA ILE A 559 22.27 -27.55 5.92
C ILE A 559 22.22 -26.68 7.19
N ALA A 560 21.41 -27.08 8.17
CA ALA A 560 21.21 -26.33 9.41
C ALA A 560 22.48 -26.31 10.30
N PRO A 561 22.66 -25.28 11.16
CA PRO A 561 23.79 -25.20 12.09
C PRO A 561 23.91 -26.39 13.06
N LYS A 562 22.80 -27.07 13.36
CA LYS A 562 22.76 -28.29 14.20
C LYS A 562 21.79 -29.34 13.63
N TYR A 563 21.92 -30.57 14.12
CA TYR A 563 20.89 -31.60 13.98
C TYR A 563 19.75 -31.37 14.99
N THR A 564 18.51 -31.52 14.51
CA THR A 564 17.25 -31.47 15.26
C THR A 564 16.51 -32.80 15.10
N SER A 565 16.23 -33.52 16.20
CA SER A 565 15.50 -34.79 16.14
C SER A 565 13.98 -34.63 16.05
N SER A 566 13.48 -33.43 16.29
CA SER A 566 12.07 -33.04 16.16
C SER A 566 11.98 -31.53 16.01
N LEU A 567 10.74 -31.04 15.87
CA LEU A 567 10.42 -29.63 15.70
C LEU A 567 11.04 -29.04 14.43
N GLY A 568 10.78 -27.75 14.23
CA GLY A 568 11.27 -26.97 13.12
C GLY A 568 10.22 -26.67 12.07
N ASP A 569 10.58 -25.71 11.25
CA ASP A 569 9.74 -25.04 10.26
C ASP A 569 10.61 -24.64 9.07
N VAL A 570 9.98 -24.38 7.93
CA VAL A 570 10.62 -23.76 6.78
C VAL A 570 9.59 -22.94 6.01
N ASP A 571 9.98 -21.75 5.60
CA ASP A 571 9.11 -20.74 5.01
C ASP A 571 9.82 -20.06 3.85
N GLU A 572 9.11 -19.80 2.76
CA GLU A 572 9.59 -18.89 1.72
C GLU A 572 9.22 -17.46 2.09
N LEU A 573 10.23 -16.60 2.24
CA LEU A 573 10.07 -15.20 2.58
C LEU A 573 9.70 -14.34 1.36
N SER A 574 9.34 -13.09 1.63
CA SER A 574 8.77 -12.20 0.62
C SER A 574 9.66 -11.95 -0.61
N ASN A 575 10.96 -11.84 -0.41
CA ASN A 575 11.96 -11.69 -1.48
C ASN A 575 12.42 -13.03 -2.09
N GLY A 576 11.72 -14.13 -1.81
CA GLY A 576 12.07 -15.48 -2.27
C GLY A 576 13.23 -16.15 -1.52
N ASN A 577 13.77 -15.53 -0.46
CA ASN A 577 14.68 -16.21 0.47
C ASN A 577 13.97 -17.37 1.20
N VAL A 578 14.74 -18.27 1.82
CA VAL A 578 14.18 -19.32 2.69
C VAL A 578 14.55 -19.02 4.14
N MET A 579 13.55 -18.96 5.02
CA MET A 579 13.75 -19.04 6.47
C MET A 579 13.57 -20.48 6.93
N TYR A 580 14.33 -20.92 7.93
CA TYR A 580 14.09 -22.19 8.61
C TYR A 580 14.36 -22.13 10.11
N THR A 581 13.53 -22.83 10.88
CA THR A 581 13.62 -22.93 12.34
C THR A 581 14.23 -24.26 12.75
N SER A 582 15.35 -24.24 13.45
CA SER A 582 16.04 -25.42 13.99
C SER A 582 15.76 -25.59 15.49
N GLY A 583 14.50 -25.84 15.81
CA GLY A 583 13.92 -25.77 17.17
C GLY A 583 14.45 -26.75 18.21
N GLY A 584 14.89 -27.96 17.82
CA GLY A 584 15.45 -28.96 18.74
C GLY A 584 14.43 -29.95 19.33
N PRO A 585 14.79 -30.75 20.36
CA PRO A 585 16.15 -31.12 20.75
C PRO A 585 16.92 -31.81 19.60
N GLY A 586 18.13 -32.29 19.85
CA GLY A 586 18.96 -32.96 18.85
C GLY A 586 20.39 -33.05 19.35
N SER A 587 21.33 -32.37 18.69
CA SER A 587 22.70 -32.20 19.24
C SER A 587 22.70 -31.48 20.60
N ASN A 588 21.75 -30.55 20.79
CA ASN A 588 21.50 -29.80 22.03
C ASN A 588 20.10 -29.14 21.95
N SER A 589 19.73 -28.36 22.98
CA SER A 589 18.47 -27.62 23.05
C SER A 589 18.50 -26.22 22.41
N ASP A 590 19.64 -25.74 21.89
CA ASP A 590 19.75 -24.38 21.35
C ASP A 590 18.90 -24.17 20.10
N THR A 591 17.89 -23.29 20.09
CA THR A 591 17.22 -22.93 18.83
C THR A 591 18.15 -22.07 17.98
N HIS A 592 18.19 -22.34 16.68
CA HIS A 592 18.70 -21.44 15.65
C HIS A 592 17.57 -21.15 14.67
N ILE A 593 17.30 -19.87 14.35
CA ILE A 593 16.41 -19.48 13.25
C ILE A 593 17.27 -18.75 12.23
N VAL A 594 17.23 -19.22 10.98
CA VAL A 594 18.19 -18.86 9.94
C VAL A 594 17.44 -18.43 8.69
N GLU A 595 17.88 -17.34 8.07
CA GLU A 595 17.48 -16.93 6.73
C GLU A 595 18.64 -17.19 5.77
N VAL A 596 18.36 -17.84 4.64
CA VAL A 596 19.32 -18.14 3.57
C VAL A 596 18.80 -17.67 2.22
N SER A 597 19.71 -17.35 1.29
CA SER A 597 19.34 -17.16 -0.11
C SER A 597 18.82 -18.47 -0.72
N SER A 598 17.89 -18.37 -1.66
CA SER A 598 17.29 -19.52 -2.37
C SER A 598 18.08 -19.98 -3.59
N ASP A 599 19.16 -19.28 -3.94
CA ASP A 599 20.11 -19.73 -4.97
C ASP A 599 20.96 -20.93 -4.49
N ALA A 600 21.66 -21.59 -5.42
CA ALA A 600 22.44 -22.80 -5.17
C ALA A 600 23.60 -22.67 -4.16
N SER A 601 23.95 -21.46 -3.71
CA SER A 601 24.90 -21.24 -2.61
C SER A 601 24.30 -21.40 -1.21
N ALA A 602 22.98 -21.25 -1.06
CA ALA A 602 22.26 -21.26 0.22
C ALA A 602 22.92 -20.37 1.30
N GLN A 603 23.39 -19.18 0.92
CA GLN A 603 24.18 -18.32 1.80
C GLN A 603 23.35 -17.83 2.99
N THR A 604 23.83 -18.01 4.22
CA THR A 604 23.24 -17.40 5.42
C THR A 604 23.24 -15.87 5.33
N LEU A 605 22.05 -15.28 5.36
CA LEU A 605 21.81 -13.84 5.30
C LEU A 605 21.46 -13.27 6.67
N TRP A 606 20.77 -14.04 7.52
CA TRP A 606 20.47 -13.67 8.90
C TRP A 606 20.41 -14.92 9.78
N GLU A 607 20.84 -14.80 11.03
CA GLU A 607 20.76 -15.89 12.00
C GLU A 607 20.62 -15.34 13.42
N ILE A 608 19.62 -15.84 14.15
CA ILE A 608 19.51 -15.70 15.61
C ILE A 608 19.60 -17.06 16.30
N LYS A 609 20.11 -17.03 17.52
CA LYS A 609 20.23 -18.17 18.42
C LYS A 609 19.56 -17.90 19.76
N LEU A 610 18.87 -18.91 20.30
CA LEU A 610 18.37 -18.93 21.67
C LEU A 610 19.02 -20.10 22.42
N ALA A 611 19.85 -19.79 23.41
CA ALA A 611 20.62 -20.80 24.15
C ALA A 611 19.73 -21.65 25.06
N ASP A 612 19.98 -22.97 25.09
CA ASP A 612 19.25 -23.99 25.87
C ASP A 612 17.71 -23.97 25.72
N THR A 613 17.18 -23.24 24.75
CA THR A 613 15.75 -22.94 24.57
C THR A 613 15.22 -23.58 23.29
N SER A 614 14.33 -24.57 23.43
CA SER A 614 13.61 -25.14 22.29
C SER A 614 12.43 -24.26 21.87
N VAL A 615 12.26 -24.08 20.57
CA VAL A 615 11.16 -23.36 19.90
C VAL A 615 10.43 -24.35 18.99
N TYR A 616 9.09 -24.29 18.92
CA TYR A 616 8.34 -25.21 18.07
C TYR A 616 8.46 -24.82 16.58
N ARG A 617 8.17 -23.55 16.30
CA ARG A 617 8.02 -22.89 15.00
C ARG A 617 8.29 -21.38 15.13
N ALA A 618 8.50 -20.69 14.01
CA ALA A 618 8.63 -19.23 14.01
C ALA A 618 8.20 -18.61 12.68
N GLU A 619 7.36 -17.57 12.75
CA GLU A 619 6.75 -16.87 11.61
C GLU A 619 7.52 -15.57 11.33
N ARG A 620 7.66 -15.14 10.06
CA ARG A 620 8.26 -13.83 9.70
C ARG A 620 7.23 -12.93 9.04
N LEU A 621 7.03 -11.73 9.60
CA LEU A 621 6.24 -10.66 8.98
C LEU A 621 7.14 -9.53 8.45
N SER A 622 6.67 -8.82 7.43
CA SER A 622 7.30 -7.55 7.04
C SER A 622 7.02 -6.45 8.08
N TRP A 623 7.82 -5.38 8.08
CA TRP A 623 7.54 -4.22 8.93
C TRP A 623 6.24 -3.53 8.55
N ASP A 624 5.91 -3.48 7.26
CA ASP A 624 4.73 -2.79 6.75
C ASP A 624 3.45 -3.56 7.12
N GLU A 625 3.42 -4.88 6.90
CA GLU A 625 2.32 -5.77 7.28
C GLU A 625 2.04 -5.71 8.79
N PHE A 626 3.10 -5.72 9.60
CA PHE A 626 2.99 -5.56 11.05
C PHE A 626 2.40 -4.20 11.44
N LEU A 627 2.79 -3.12 10.75
CA LEU A 627 2.30 -1.77 11.01
C LEU A 627 0.93 -1.46 10.36
N LEU A 628 0.36 -2.33 9.52
CA LEU A 628 -0.97 -2.12 8.92
C LEU A 628 -2.05 -1.86 9.99
N SER A 629 -2.07 -2.64 11.07
CA SER A 629 -3.00 -2.46 12.20
C SER A 629 -2.60 -1.36 13.21
N SER A 630 -1.61 -0.52 12.89
CA SER A 630 -1.25 0.63 13.72
C SER A 630 -2.28 1.74 13.65
N VAL A 631 -3.15 1.81 12.64
CA VAL A 631 -4.28 2.74 12.64
C VAL A 631 -5.47 2.09 13.36
N GLN A 632 -5.99 2.74 14.41
CA GLN A 632 -7.28 2.37 14.98
C GLN A 632 -8.38 3.03 14.14
N THR A 633 -9.14 2.22 13.40
CA THR A 633 -10.43 2.66 12.90
C THR A 633 -11.38 2.82 14.08
N SER A 634 -11.58 4.08 14.51
CA SER A 634 -12.76 4.41 15.31
C SER A 634 -14.01 3.97 14.55
N THR A 635 -15.09 3.63 15.27
CA THR A 635 -16.30 2.98 14.71
C THR A 635 -16.68 3.61 13.37
N PRO A 636 -16.72 2.82 12.27
CA PRO A 636 -16.57 3.36 10.92
C PRO A 636 -17.52 4.51 10.65
N SER A 637 -16.96 5.60 10.10
CA SER A 637 -17.76 6.73 9.62
C SER A 637 -18.87 6.20 8.72
N THR A 638 -20.09 6.72 8.91
CA THR A 638 -21.24 6.31 8.10
C THR A 638 -21.21 6.88 6.69
N ASP A 639 -20.18 7.67 6.35
CA ASP A 639 -19.71 7.84 4.98
C ASP A 639 -18.72 6.70 4.65
N PRO A 640 -19.14 5.65 3.92
CA PRO A 640 -18.19 4.85 3.14
C PRO A 640 -17.28 5.74 2.30
N ILE A 641 -16.11 5.21 1.93
CA ILE A 641 -15.37 5.71 0.76
C ILE A 641 -16.18 5.31 -0.48
N LEU A 642 -17.23 6.07 -0.74
CA LEU A 642 -17.97 6.07 -1.98
C LEU A 642 -17.02 6.57 -3.07
N ASN A 643 -16.34 5.63 -3.74
CA ASN A 643 -15.96 5.81 -5.12
C ASN A 643 -17.21 6.37 -5.84
N PRO A 644 -17.16 7.61 -6.37
CA PRO A 644 -18.35 8.24 -6.90
C PRO A 644 -18.89 7.40 -8.06
N LYS A 645 -20.22 7.36 -8.19
CA LYS A 645 -20.87 6.69 -9.32
C LYS A 645 -20.24 7.16 -10.63
N ILE A 646 -20.05 6.22 -11.57
CA ILE A 646 -19.42 6.48 -12.87
C ILE A 646 -20.03 7.74 -13.50
N ASP A 647 -19.26 8.82 -13.58
CA ASP A 647 -19.69 10.04 -14.26
C ASP A 647 -19.53 9.83 -15.77
N THR A 648 -20.56 9.23 -16.36
CA THR A 648 -20.64 9.01 -17.81
C THR A 648 -20.95 10.29 -18.58
N VAL A 649 -21.01 11.48 -17.96
CA VAL A 649 -21.47 12.69 -18.66
C VAL A 649 -20.40 13.30 -19.58
N ASN A 650 -19.12 13.37 -19.17
CA ASN A 650 -18.14 14.23 -19.87
C ASN A 650 -16.78 13.63 -20.30
N CYS A 651 -16.44 12.38 -19.96
CA CYS A 651 -15.22 11.69 -20.44
C CYS A 651 -13.84 12.34 -20.10
N GLN A 652 -13.81 13.46 -19.38
CA GLN A 652 -12.58 14.25 -19.18
C GLN A 652 -11.55 13.62 -18.25
N GLU A 653 -11.96 12.67 -17.40
CA GLU A 653 -11.10 12.02 -16.43
C GLU A 653 -11.41 10.53 -16.40
N ALA A 654 -10.57 9.72 -17.05
CA ALA A 654 -10.69 8.26 -17.03
C ALA A 654 -10.14 7.68 -15.70
N LYS A 655 -10.66 8.16 -14.54
CA LYS A 655 -10.06 8.01 -13.19
C LYS A 655 -9.76 6.59 -12.70
N GLN A 656 -10.29 5.57 -13.38
CA GLN A 656 -10.01 4.17 -13.06
C GLN A 656 -8.81 3.63 -13.84
N PHE A 657 -8.41 4.27 -14.94
CA PHE A 657 -7.18 3.98 -15.67
C PHE A 657 -5.99 4.73 -15.06
N VAL A 658 -4.83 4.08 -15.06
CA VAL A 658 -3.57 4.63 -14.55
C VAL A 658 -2.85 5.37 -15.67
N ASP A 659 -2.44 6.61 -15.46
CA ASP A 659 -1.65 7.36 -16.46
C ASP A 659 -0.21 6.83 -16.54
N THR A 660 0.01 5.79 -17.33
CA THR A 660 1.33 5.19 -17.55
C THR A 660 2.27 6.06 -18.39
N ASN A 661 1.81 7.21 -18.90
CA ASN A 661 2.70 8.20 -19.53
C ASN A 661 3.46 9.04 -18.47
N ASN A 662 3.01 9.01 -17.21
CA ASN A 662 3.68 9.62 -16.07
C ASN A 662 4.54 8.57 -15.34
N SER A 663 5.87 8.80 -15.29
CA SER A 663 6.82 7.90 -14.63
C SER A 663 6.63 7.76 -13.12
N ALA A 664 5.86 8.64 -12.46
CA ALA A 664 5.49 8.48 -11.06
C ALA A 664 4.45 7.36 -10.81
N ASN A 665 3.82 6.82 -11.86
CA ASN A 665 2.89 5.69 -11.78
C ASN A 665 3.55 4.33 -12.11
N TYR A 666 4.88 4.28 -12.06
CA TYR A 666 5.67 3.09 -12.36
C TYR A 666 5.99 2.35 -11.06
N ILE A 667 5.65 1.07 -11.03
CA ILE A 667 5.96 0.08 -10.00
C ILE A 667 7.27 -0.65 -10.41
N ASP A 668 8.17 0.10 -11.06
CA ASP A 668 9.23 -0.42 -11.94
C ASP A 668 10.59 0.12 -11.52
N TYR A 669 11.17 -0.54 -10.52
CA TYR A 669 12.52 -0.31 -10.06
C TYR A 669 13.24 -1.64 -9.91
N ASP A 670 14.24 -1.89 -10.77
CA ASP A 670 15.24 -2.92 -10.49
C ASP A 670 16.04 -2.56 -9.21
N MET A 671 16.95 -3.45 -8.78
CA MET A 671 17.74 -3.21 -7.55
C MET A 671 18.64 -1.97 -7.61
N ASP A 672 18.86 -1.37 -8.79
CA ASP A 672 19.62 -0.13 -8.98
C ASP A 672 18.69 1.11 -9.13
N GLY A 673 17.37 0.95 -9.07
CA GLY A 673 16.39 2.03 -9.19
C GLY A 673 16.06 2.42 -10.64
N ARG A 674 16.12 1.48 -11.59
CA ARG A 674 15.88 1.72 -13.03
C ARG A 674 14.59 1.08 -13.52
N THR A 675 13.96 1.72 -14.52
CA THR A 675 12.78 1.20 -15.22
C THR A 675 13.15 0.29 -16.40
N ASN A 676 12.19 -0.44 -16.94
CA ASN A 676 12.30 -1.14 -18.22
C ASN A 676 12.78 -0.23 -19.36
N ALA A 677 12.39 1.04 -19.36
CA ALA A 677 12.80 2.01 -20.37
C ALA A 677 14.29 2.40 -20.26
N ASP A 678 14.83 2.45 -19.03
CA ASP A 678 16.24 2.72 -18.76
C ASP A 678 17.14 1.50 -19.07
N VAL A 679 16.62 0.28 -18.85
CA VAL A 679 17.35 -0.98 -19.02
C VAL A 679 17.34 -1.47 -20.48
N TYR A 680 16.19 -1.40 -21.17
CA TYR A 680 16.00 -2.00 -22.49
C TYR A 680 15.89 -0.98 -23.63
N GLY A 681 15.44 0.25 -23.36
CA GLY A 681 15.29 1.32 -24.35
C GLY A 681 13.97 2.08 -24.21
N SER A 682 13.94 3.36 -24.62
CA SER A 682 12.77 4.23 -24.43
C SER A 682 11.53 3.81 -25.22
N GLU A 683 11.67 2.92 -26.20
CA GLU A 683 10.57 2.21 -26.85
C GLU A 683 9.76 1.30 -25.91
N HIS A 684 10.32 0.92 -24.75
CA HIS A 684 9.67 0.09 -23.73
C HIS A 684 8.98 0.89 -22.61
N ALA A 685 9.01 2.23 -22.66
CA ALA A 685 8.20 3.03 -21.74
C ALA A 685 6.70 2.79 -22.00
N PRO A 686 5.90 2.36 -21.01
CA PRO A 686 4.47 2.14 -21.19
C PRO A 686 3.74 3.42 -21.63
N SER A 687 2.74 3.26 -22.47
CA SER A 687 1.87 4.36 -22.91
C SER A 687 0.40 3.94 -22.92
N LEU A 688 -0.47 4.89 -22.56
CA LEU A 688 -1.91 4.69 -22.47
C LEU A 688 -2.65 5.99 -22.81
N GLY A 689 -3.51 5.94 -23.82
CA GLY A 689 -4.48 6.97 -24.15
C GLY A 689 -5.90 6.41 -24.03
N VAL A 690 -6.79 7.15 -23.38
CA VAL A 690 -8.21 6.77 -23.24
C VAL A 690 -9.08 7.92 -23.72
N SER A 691 -10.05 7.64 -24.59
CA SER A 691 -11.04 8.61 -25.09
C SER A 691 -12.38 7.94 -25.35
N CYS A 692 -13.48 8.69 -25.46
CA CYS A 692 -14.80 8.11 -25.65
C CYS A 692 -15.79 9.03 -26.35
N ASP A 693 -16.84 8.44 -26.92
CA ASP A 693 -18.03 9.13 -27.42
C ASP A 693 -19.26 8.82 -26.53
N SER A 694 -20.48 8.95 -27.05
CA SER A 694 -21.71 8.64 -26.30
C SER A 694 -21.84 7.15 -25.94
N ASP A 695 -21.30 6.26 -26.76
CA ASP A 695 -21.63 4.83 -26.79
C ASP A 695 -20.38 3.93 -26.69
N THR A 696 -19.20 4.48 -26.99
CA THR A 696 -17.95 3.75 -27.22
C THR A 696 -16.79 4.31 -26.39
N LEU A 697 -15.98 3.44 -25.79
CA LEU A 697 -14.69 3.76 -25.18
C LEU A 697 -13.57 3.24 -26.09
N TYR A 698 -12.58 4.10 -26.35
CA TYR A 698 -11.39 3.83 -27.15
C TYR A 698 -10.16 3.84 -26.22
N ILE A 699 -9.31 2.82 -26.33
CA ILE A 699 -8.10 2.64 -25.51
C ILE A 699 -6.93 2.36 -26.44
N ASP A 700 -6.00 3.30 -26.54
CA ASP A 700 -4.76 3.21 -27.31
C ASP A 700 -3.60 2.92 -26.35
N THR A 701 -2.78 1.90 -26.59
CA THR A 701 -1.70 1.52 -25.66
C THR A 701 -0.61 0.70 -26.34
N ASN A 702 0.63 0.75 -25.83
CA ASN A 702 1.71 -0.13 -26.30
C ASN A 702 1.82 -1.48 -25.55
N GLY A 703 1.01 -1.69 -24.51
CA GLY A 703 1.00 -2.91 -23.69
C GLY A 703 2.33 -3.29 -23.01
N ALA A 704 3.26 -2.33 -22.86
CA ALA A 704 4.46 -2.55 -22.06
C ALA A 704 4.14 -2.53 -20.56
N THR A 705 4.98 -3.15 -19.74
CA THR A 705 4.78 -3.25 -18.29
C THR A 705 5.17 -1.96 -17.57
N ASN A 706 4.35 -1.52 -16.62
CA ASN A 706 4.70 -0.45 -15.66
C ASN A 706 5.27 -1.04 -14.36
N PHE A 707 5.91 -2.20 -14.43
CA PHE A 707 6.54 -2.96 -13.35
C PHE A 707 7.68 -3.84 -13.91
N ASP A 708 8.57 -4.33 -13.04
CA ASP A 708 9.77 -5.09 -13.44
C ASP A 708 9.47 -6.29 -14.35
N TRP A 709 10.23 -6.41 -15.44
CA TRP A 709 10.12 -7.50 -16.40
C TRP A 709 11.18 -8.58 -16.11
N VAL A 710 10.74 -9.68 -15.51
CA VAL A 710 11.58 -10.84 -15.19
C VAL A 710 11.46 -11.91 -16.28
N ASN A 711 12.56 -12.25 -16.95
CA ASN A 711 12.58 -13.25 -18.03
C ASN A 711 12.60 -14.69 -17.49
N LEU A 712 11.54 -15.47 -17.75
CA LEU A 712 11.47 -16.90 -17.42
C LEU A 712 12.10 -17.85 -18.47
N GLY A 713 12.84 -17.31 -19.44
CA GLY A 713 13.40 -18.06 -20.57
C GLY A 713 12.42 -18.32 -21.72
N GLN A 714 11.20 -17.77 -21.64
CA GLN A 714 10.12 -17.94 -22.63
C GLN A 714 10.29 -17.01 -23.86
N GLY A 715 11.43 -17.09 -24.55
CA GLY A 715 11.63 -16.45 -25.86
C GLY A 715 12.79 -15.46 -25.95
N ASN A 716 12.62 -14.43 -26.78
CA ASN A 716 13.71 -13.56 -27.29
C ASN A 716 14.15 -12.45 -26.31
N GLY A 717 14.60 -12.83 -25.11
CA GLY A 717 15.63 -12.10 -24.36
C GLY A 717 15.32 -10.71 -23.75
N GLY A 718 14.22 -10.05 -24.11
CA GLY A 718 13.81 -8.73 -23.60
C GLY A 718 12.29 -8.51 -23.70
N PRO A 719 11.74 -7.47 -23.06
CA PRO A 719 10.32 -7.12 -23.16
C PRO A 719 9.91 -6.75 -24.59
N GLN A 720 8.60 -6.67 -24.86
CA GLN A 720 8.03 -6.21 -26.14
C GLN A 720 7.11 -5.01 -25.89
N ALA A 721 6.94 -4.16 -26.91
CA ALA A 721 5.98 -3.06 -26.93
C ALA A 721 5.35 -2.98 -28.33
N ASN A 722 4.01 -3.05 -28.41
CA ASN A 722 3.26 -3.18 -29.65
C ASN A 722 2.02 -2.26 -29.60
N ASN A 723 1.73 -1.52 -30.66
CA ASN A 723 0.57 -0.62 -30.67
C ASN A 723 -0.76 -1.39 -30.75
N TYR A 724 -1.52 -1.38 -29.66
CA TYR A 724 -2.88 -1.90 -29.57
C TYR A 724 -3.91 -0.77 -29.56
N HIS A 725 -5.05 -1.03 -30.19
CA HIS A 725 -6.24 -0.16 -30.14
C HIS A 725 -7.45 -1.01 -29.79
N TRP A 726 -8.06 -0.75 -28.63
CA TRP A 726 -9.27 -1.43 -28.16
C TRP A 726 -10.48 -0.51 -28.26
N VAL A 727 -11.61 -1.10 -28.66
CA VAL A 727 -12.89 -0.42 -28.82
C VAL A 727 -13.92 -1.23 -28.04
N ILE A 728 -14.48 -0.67 -26.97
CA ILE A 728 -15.42 -1.38 -26.09
C ILE A 728 -16.70 -0.58 -25.84
N PRO A 729 -17.85 -1.24 -25.55
CA PRO A 729 -19.09 -0.55 -25.19
C PRO A 729 -18.93 0.30 -23.92
N ARG A 730 -19.27 1.59 -23.99
CA ARG A 730 -19.19 2.52 -22.85
C ARG A 730 -20.32 2.32 -21.84
N ASN A 731 -21.49 1.89 -22.32
CA ASN A 731 -22.69 1.65 -21.54
C ASN A 731 -23.22 0.22 -21.82
N PRO A 732 -22.59 -0.82 -21.24
CA PRO A 732 -22.96 -2.21 -21.52
C PRO A 732 -24.34 -2.57 -20.93
N GLU A 733 -25.25 -3.06 -21.77
CA GLU A 733 -26.51 -3.67 -21.30
C GLU A 733 -26.29 -5.16 -20.97
N LEU A 734 -26.78 -5.60 -19.80
CA LEU A 734 -26.66 -6.99 -19.38
C LEU A 734 -27.64 -7.88 -20.17
N THR A 735 -27.09 -8.79 -20.98
CA THR A 735 -27.90 -9.72 -21.78
C THR A 735 -28.15 -11.04 -21.04
N THR A 736 -29.16 -11.77 -21.51
CA THR A 736 -29.45 -13.15 -21.10
C THR A 736 -28.67 -14.19 -21.92
N GLU A 737 -27.83 -13.77 -22.86
CA GLU A 737 -27.02 -14.66 -23.68
C GLU A 737 -25.61 -14.78 -23.08
N GLN A 738 -25.05 -15.99 -23.11
CA GLN A 738 -23.67 -16.24 -22.72
C GLN A 738 -22.86 -16.44 -23.99
N VAL A 739 -21.95 -15.49 -24.28
CA VAL A 739 -21.12 -15.52 -25.48
C VAL A 739 -19.72 -15.93 -25.09
N ALA A 740 -19.22 -17.07 -25.60
CA ALA A 740 -17.89 -17.57 -25.25
C ALA A 740 -16.80 -16.52 -25.54
N ILE A 741 -15.82 -16.44 -24.64
CA ILE A 741 -14.53 -15.77 -24.92
C ILE A 741 -13.74 -16.58 -25.98
N PRO A 742 -12.84 -15.95 -26.75
CA PRO A 742 -11.90 -16.70 -27.59
C PRO A 742 -11.01 -17.59 -26.72
N LEU A 743 -10.69 -18.79 -27.23
CA LEU A 743 -9.73 -19.70 -26.57
C LEU A 743 -8.28 -19.16 -26.62
N LEU A 744 -7.96 -18.26 -27.54
CA LEU A 744 -6.63 -17.66 -27.66
C LEU A 744 -6.74 -16.19 -28.08
N GLY A 745 -5.85 -15.37 -27.54
CA GLY A 745 -5.90 -13.92 -27.68
C GLY A 745 -6.61 -13.24 -26.51
N PRO A 746 -6.67 -11.90 -26.55
CA PRO A 746 -7.16 -11.09 -25.44
C PRO A 746 -8.69 -11.15 -25.30
N VAL A 747 -9.14 -11.00 -24.06
CA VAL A 747 -10.56 -11.01 -23.65
C VAL A 747 -10.97 -9.73 -22.90
N ALA A 748 -9.97 -9.04 -22.35
CA ALA A 748 -10.11 -7.82 -21.60
C ALA A 748 -8.79 -7.02 -21.65
N VAL A 749 -8.83 -5.77 -21.19
CA VAL A 749 -7.64 -4.92 -21.01
C VAL A 749 -7.62 -4.40 -19.57
N THR A 750 -6.42 -4.33 -18.98
CA THR A 750 -6.21 -3.79 -17.63
C THR A 750 -6.41 -2.28 -17.59
N VAL A 751 -6.55 -1.73 -16.38
CA VAL A 751 -6.48 -0.28 -16.14
C VAL A 751 -5.11 0.36 -16.46
N THR A 752 -4.08 -0.46 -16.73
CA THR A 752 -2.74 -0.04 -17.17
C THR A 752 -2.50 -0.23 -18.68
N GLY A 753 -3.48 -0.73 -19.45
CA GLY A 753 -3.37 -0.97 -20.90
C GLY A 753 -2.86 -2.36 -21.31
N ILE A 754 -2.43 -3.19 -20.37
CA ILE A 754 -1.93 -4.54 -20.61
C ILE A 754 -3.11 -5.48 -20.93
N GLN A 755 -2.89 -6.49 -21.77
CA GLN A 755 -3.94 -7.43 -22.13
C GLN A 755 -4.19 -8.51 -21.05
N ILE A 756 -5.45 -8.90 -20.91
CA ILE A 756 -5.90 -10.08 -20.17
C ILE A 756 -6.38 -11.12 -21.17
N PHE A 757 -5.98 -12.37 -21.00
CA PHE A 757 -6.31 -13.52 -21.85
C PHE A 757 -7.27 -14.49 -21.14
N GLY A 758 -7.81 -15.47 -21.87
CA GLY A 758 -8.59 -16.57 -21.29
C GLY A 758 -7.72 -17.48 -20.39
N PRO A 759 -8.32 -18.23 -19.45
CA PRO A 759 -7.59 -19.03 -18.45
C PRO A 759 -7.14 -20.39 -19.02
N ASN A 760 -6.39 -20.36 -20.12
CA ASN A 760 -5.82 -21.52 -20.79
C ASN A 760 -4.65 -21.16 -21.72
N GLU A 761 -3.77 -22.13 -21.96
CA GLU A 761 -2.69 -22.08 -22.95
C GLU A 761 -3.18 -22.42 -24.37
N ASN A 762 -2.25 -22.43 -25.33
CA ASN A 762 -2.48 -22.77 -26.72
C ASN A 762 -2.69 -24.28 -26.98
N GLY A 763 -3.13 -24.60 -28.20
CA GLY A 763 -3.52 -25.96 -28.58
C GLY A 763 -2.37 -26.97 -28.76
N ALA A 764 -1.10 -26.54 -28.70
CA ALA A 764 0.03 -27.48 -28.59
C ALA A 764 0.07 -28.12 -27.20
N ASP A 765 -0.25 -27.32 -26.18
CA ASP A 765 -0.21 -27.65 -24.75
C ASP A 765 -1.63 -28.02 -24.25
N ASN A 766 -2.42 -28.67 -25.12
CA ASN A 766 -3.80 -29.12 -24.92
C ASN A 766 -4.81 -28.07 -24.41
N PHE A 767 -4.49 -26.78 -24.46
CA PHE A 767 -5.18 -25.72 -23.71
C PHE A 767 -5.27 -26.02 -22.20
N ALA A 768 -4.16 -26.49 -21.61
CA ALA A 768 -3.95 -26.60 -20.16
C ALA A 768 -4.01 -25.22 -19.47
N ASP A 769 -3.95 -25.19 -18.13
CA ASP A 769 -3.97 -23.93 -17.37
C ASP A 769 -2.52 -23.44 -17.08
N PRO A 770 -2.09 -22.28 -17.60
CA PRO A 770 -0.73 -21.78 -17.44
C PRO A 770 -0.35 -21.46 -15.98
N VAL A 771 -1.33 -21.27 -15.09
CA VAL A 771 -1.07 -21.07 -13.65
C VAL A 771 -0.56 -22.36 -13.03
N THR A 772 -1.25 -23.48 -13.26
CA THR A 772 -0.88 -24.79 -12.71
C THR A 772 0.34 -25.41 -13.41
N ASP A 773 0.62 -25.00 -14.64
CA ASP A 773 1.81 -25.44 -15.38
C ASP A 773 3.07 -24.61 -15.06
N GLY A 774 2.97 -23.58 -14.20
CA GLY A 774 4.09 -22.74 -13.78
C GLY A 774 4.67 -21.87 -14.91
N LEU A 775 3.85 -21.52 -15.92
CA LEU A 775 4.28 -20.82 -17.12
C LEU A 775 4.17 -19.28 -17.03
N LEU A 776 3.79 -18.75 -15.86
CA LEU A 776 3.57 -17.33 -15.62
C LEU A 776 4.62 -16.77 -14.64
N ASN A 777 4.92 -15.48 -14.76
CA ASN A 777 5.77 -14.78 -13.78
C ASN A 777 5.03 -14.53 -12.46
N TYR A 778 5.76 -14.01 -11.47
CA TYR A 778 5.22 -13.67 -10.15
C TYR A 778 4.03 -12.69 -10.19
N CYS A 779 3.86 -11.92 -11.27
CA CYS A 779 2.72 -11.04 -11.49
C CYS A 779 1.47 -11.73 -12.06
N GLY A 780 1.55 -12.99 -12.54
CA GLY A 780 0.43 -13.73 -13.16
C GLY A 780 0.34 -13.64 -14.70
N GLY A 781 1.43 -13.27 -15.38
CA GLY A 781 1.47 -13.11 -16.84
C GLY A 781 2.67 -13.76 -17.54
N HIS A 782 2.55 -13.93 -18.86
CA HIS A 782 3.63 -14.42 -19.71
C HIS A 782 4.66 -13.34 -20.03
N THR A 783 5.92 -13.74 -20.21
CA THR A 783 7.06 -12.81 -20.38
C THR A 783 7.48 -12.63 -21.85
N ARG A 784 6.61 -12.99 -22.81
CA ARG A 784 6.81 -12.89 -24.28
C ARG A 784 6.34 -11.51 -24.77
N ASP A 785 5.32 -11.45 -25.63
CA ASP A 785 4.40 -10.30 -25.59
C ASP A 785 3.69 -10.36 -24.23
N TYR A 786 3.77 -9.31 -23.41
CA TYR A 786 3.28 -9.43 -22.03
C TYR A 786 1.74 -9.43 -21.96
N HIS A 787 1.17 -10.41 -21.25
CA HIS A 787 -0.28 -10.52 -21.00
C HIS A 787 -0.57 -11.39 -19.78
N PHE A 788 -1.68 -11.10 -19.10
CA PHE A 788 -2.12 -11.81 -17.90
C PHE A 788 -3.07 -12.98 -18.21
N HIS A 789 -2.88 -14.10 -17.51
CA HIS A 789 -3.83 -15.22 -17.46
C HIS A 789 -4.42 -15.38 -16.06
N GLU A 790 -3.62 -15.16 -15.01
CA GLU A 790 -4.07 -15.05 -13.63
C GLU A 790 -4.39 -13.59 -13.28
N ARG A 791 -5.04 -13.35 -12.14
CA ARG A 791 -5.17 -12.02 -11.54
C ARG A 791 -3.79 -11.33 -11.47
N ALA A 792 -3.69 -10.11 -11.99
CA ALA A 792 -2.43 -9.40 -12.03
C ALA A 792 -2.03 -8.92 -10.63
N LYS A 793 -0.96 -9.47 -10.08
CA LYS A 793 -0.52 -9.19 -8.70
C LYS A 793 0.25 -7.88 -8.58
N CYS A 794 0.75 -7.37 -9.71
CA CYS A 794 1.59 -6.17 -9.82
C CYS A 794 0.79 -4.94 -10.30
N PHE A 795 -0.42 -4.76 -9.77
CA PHE A 795 -1.39 -3.79 -10.32
C PHE A 795 -1.20 -2.35 -9.83
N PHE A 796 -0.75 -2.18 -8.58
CA PHE A 796 -0.57 -0.90 -7.91
C PHE A 796 0.66 -1.00 -7.00
N GLU A 797 1.29 0.14 -6.66
CA GLU A 797 2.12 0.20 -5.45
C GLU A 797 1.20 0.02 -4.23
N TYR A 798 1.12 -1.20 -3.72
CA TYR A 798 0.64 -1.49 -2.38
C TYR A 798 1.82 -2.07 -1.57
N PRO A 799 2.12 -1.57 -0.37
CA PRO A 799 3.33 -1.95 0.39
C PRO A 799 3.16 -3.32 1.07
N THR A 800 2.97 -4.36 0.26
CA THR A 800 2.77 -5.75 0.72
C THR A 800 3.38 -6.74 -0.25
N LEU A 801 4.39 -7.45 0.27
CA LEU A 801 4.57 -8.90 0.07
C LEU A 801 4.74 -9.39 -1.38
N GLY A 802 5.99 -9.63 -1.77
CA GLY A 802 6.28 -10.89 -2.45
C GLY A 802 6.10 -12.09 -1.49
N GLY A 803 6.38 -13.31 -1.95
CA GLY A 803 6.31 -14.53 -1.12
C GLY A 803 4.89 -15.09 -0.98
N ALA A 804 4.51 -15.94 -1.95
CA ALA A 804 3.36 -16.87 -2.00
C ALA A 804 1.93 -16.33 -1.78
N SER A 805 1.71 -15.27 -1.02
CA SER A 805 0.40 -14.68 -0.73
C SER A 805 0.00 -13.67 -1.82
N SER A 806 -0.51 -14.17 -2.95
CA SER A 806 -0.89 -13.38 -4.14
C SER A 806 -2.11 -12.45 -3.97
N LEU A 807 -2.39 -12.00 -2.74
CA LEU A 807 -3.70 -11.49 -2.34
C LEU A 807 -3.79 -9.98 -2.54
N LEU A 808 -4.60 -9.54 -3.51
CA LEU A 808 -5.21 -8.22 -3.43
C LEU A 808 -5.99 -8.13 -2.11
N ALA A 809 -5.69 -7.15 -1.26
CA ALA A 809 -6.21 -7.09 0.10
C ALA A 809 -7.67 -6.55 0.17
N PRO A 810 -8.42 -6.73 1.27
CA PRO A 810 -9.83 -6.34 1.34
C PRO A 810 -10.12 -4.85 1.18
N GLN A 811 -9.11 -4.00 1.40
CA GLN A 811 -9.12 -2.57 1.12
C GLN A 811 -9.31 -2.27 -0.38
N THR A 812 -9.07 -3.25 -1.26
CA THR A 812 -9.34 -3.16 -2.70
C THR A 812 -10.81 -3.40 -3.07
N ALA A 813 -11.73 -3.56 -2.11
CA ALA A 813 -13.14 -3.78 -2.40
C ALA A 813 -13.73 -2.68 -3.30
N GLY A 814 -14.34 -3.08 -4.42
CA GLY A 814 -14.86 -2.14 -5.41
C GLY A 814 -13.82 -1.42 -6.28
N VAL A 815 -12.53 -1.78 -6.21
CA VAL A 815 -11.50 -1.34 -7.17
C VAL A 815 -11.71 -2.07 -8.51
N VAL A 816 -11.61 -1.32 -9.61
CA VAL A 816 -11.61 -1.85 -10.98
C VAL A 816 -10.18 -2.14 -11.40
N LEU A 817 -9.96 -3.34 -11.92
CA LEU A 817 -8.68 -3.85 -12.42
C LEU A 817 -8.60 -3.80 -13.95
N GLY A 818 -9.74 -3.81 -14.65
CA GLY A 818 -9.78 -3.73 -16.10
C GLY A 818 -11.20 -3.72 -16.62
N TYR A 819 -11.34 -3.81 -17.95
CA TYR A 819 -12.61 -3.91 -18.63
C TYR A 819 -12.60 -5.06 -19.62
N ALA A 820 -13.64 -5.90 -19.56
CA ALA A 820 -13.92 -6.90 -20.56
C ALA A 820 -14.35 -6.24 -21.87
N PHE A 821 -14.06 -6.89 -23.01
CA PHE A 821 -14.40 -6.32 -24.32
C PHE A 821 -15.91 -6.24 -24.62
N ASP A 822 -16.77 -6.75 -23.74
CA ASP A 822 -18.22 -6.51 -23.78
C ASP A 822 -18.66 -5.23 -23.01
N GLY A 823 -17.70 -4.51 -22.42
CA GLY A 823 -17.87 -3.22 -21.74
C GLY A 823 -17.94 -3.31 -20.22
N PHE A 824 -18.13 -4.49 -19.63
CA PHE A 824 -18.26 -4.61 -18.17
C PHE A 824 -16.90 -4.54 -17.45
N PRO A 825 -16.84 -3.92 -16.25
CA PRO A 825 -15.62 -3.86 -15.47
C PRO A 825 -15.27 -5.23 -14.89
N ILE A 826 -13.97 -5.42 -14.66
CA ILE A 826 -13.37 -6.50 -13.88
C ILE A 826 -12.98 -5.90 -12.52
N MET A 827 -13.59 -6.40 -11.45
CA MET A 827 -13.33 -5.98 -10.08
C MET A 827 -12.17 -6.76 -9.44
N SER A 828 -11.63 -6.23 -8.34
CA SER A 828 -10.87 -7.01 -7.37
C SER A 828 -11.69 -8.19 -6.80
N PRO A 829 -11.05 -9.20 -6.17
CA PRO A 829 -11.76 -10.31 -5.52
C PRO A 829 -12.55 -9.90 -4.26
N TRP A 830 -12.78 -8.62 -3.97
CA TRP A 830 -13.49 -8.17 -2.77
C TRP A 830 -14.70 -7.29 -3.10
N GLU A 831 -15.81 -7.55 -2.43
CA GLU A 831 -17.04 -6.78 -2.59
C GLU A 831 -17.61 -6.34 -1.24
N CYS A 832 -18.24 -5.16 -1.23
CA CYS A 832 -18.97 -4.65 -0.08
C CYS A 832 -20.20 -5.52 0.21
N THR A 833 -20.41 -5.95 1.46
CA THR A 833 -21.61 -6.74 1.84
C THR A 833 -22.90 -5.91 1.83
N ASP A 834 -22.77 -4.59 1.87
CA ASP A 834 -23.86 -3.61 1.91
C ASP A 834 -23.45 -2.30 1.22
N SER A 835 -24.43 -1.42 0.92
CA SER A 835 -24.19 -0.15 0.22
C SER A 835 -23.44 0.92 1.03
N SER A 836 -23.15 0.65 2.30
CA SER A 836 -22.30 1.45 3.20
C SER A 836 -20.91 0.81 3.41
N CYS A 837 -20.61 -0.29 2.73
CA CYS A 837 -19.34 -1.04 2.79
C CYS A 837 -18.82 -1.30 4.21
N THR A 838 -19.72 -1.53 5.18
CA THR A 838 -19.33 -1.68 6.60
C THR A 838 -18.60 -2.99 6.89
N SER A 839 -18.79 -3.98 6.02
CA SER A 839 -17.95 -5.16 5.88
C SER A 839 -17.73 -5.49 4.41
N VAL A 840 -16.65 -6.19 4.13
CA VAL A 840 -16.24 -6.67 2.82
C VAL A 840 -16.08 -8.19 2.85
N VAL A 841 -16.38 -8.86 1.74
CA VAL A 841 -16.29 -10.31 1.61
C VAL A 841 -15.48 -10.68 0.37
N GLN A 842 -14.70 -11.75 0.46
CA GLN A 842 -13.98 -12.29 -0.69
C GLN A 842 -14.95 -13.03 -1.61
N VAL A 843 -14.86 -12.75 -2.91
CA VAL A 843 -15.67 -13.33 -3.97
C VAL A 843 -14.78 -14.31 -4.73
N ASN A 844 -15.01 -15.60 -4.51
CA ASN A 844 -14.26 -16.68 -5.14
C ASN A 844 -14.94 -17.16 -6.43
N SER A 845 -14.27 -17.99 -7.23
CA SER A 845 -14.90 -18.62 -8.40
C SER A 845 -16.05 -19.55 -7.98
N SER A 846 -17.06 -19.64 -8.84
CA SER A 846 -18.12 -20.66 -8.74
C SER A 846 -17.79 -21.96 -9.48
N TYR A 847 -16.56 -22.15 -9.93
CA TYR A 847 -16.10 -23.39 -10.56
C TYR A 847 -15.27 -24.22 -9.59
N ARG A 848 -15.48 -25.55 -9.61
CA ARG A 848 -14.58 -26.53 -8.99
C ARG A 848 -13.81 -27.26 -10.09
N TYR A 849 -12.54 -27.52 -9.84
CA TYR A 849 -11.76 -28.49 -10.61
C TYR A 849 -12.39 -29.90 -10.50
N THR A 850 -12.32 -30.67 -11.58
CA THR A 850 -12.85 -32.04 -11.71
C THR A 850 -11.93 -32.95 -12.52
N GLY A 851 -10.67 -32.55 -12.68
CA GLY A 851 -9.66 -33.31 -13.39
C GLY A 851 -9.03 -34.43 -12.56
N SER A 852 -7.84 -34.89 -12.96
CA SER A 852 -7.13 -36.02 -12.35
C SER A 852 -5.83 -35.66 -11.63
N GLY A 853 -5.45 -34.38 -11.63
CA GLY A 853 -4.19 -33.85 -11.10
C GLY A 853 -3.04 -33.85 -12.11
N ASP A 854 -3.31 -34.08 -13.40
CA ASP A 854 -2.35 -33.91 -14.51
C ASP A 854 -2.59 -32.58 -15.23
N TYR A 855 -2.41 -31.48 -14.50
CA TYR A 855 -2.55 -30.12 -15.01
C TYR A 855 -1.89 -29.92 -16.39
N SER A 856 -0.66 -30.41 -16.54
CA SER A 856 0.17 -30.31 -17.75
C SER A 856 -0.34 -30.99 -19.03
N ASN A 857 -1.40 -31.81 -18.94
CA ASN A 857 -2.07 -32.37 -20.11
C ASN A 857 -3.59 -32.20 -20.05
N GLU A 858 -4.13 -31.48 -19.07
CA GLU A 858 -5.56 -31.38 -18.81
C GLU A 858 -6.14 -30.06 -19.32
N ASN A 859 -6.87 -30.13 -20.43
CA ASN A 859 -7.61 -29.02 -21.00
C ASN A 859 -8.47 -28.30 -19.93
N ALA A 860 -8.16 -27.02 -19.66
CA ALA A 860 -8.71 -26.30 -18.52
C ALA A 860 -10.25 -26.17 -18.57
N TRP A 861 -10.80 -26.04 -19.79
CA TRP A 861 -12.24 -25.96 -20.05
C TRP A 861 -13.00 -27.29 -19.92
N GLN A 862 -12.31 -28.42 -19.95
CA GLN A 862 -12.92 -29.75 -19.77
C GLN A 862 -12.86 -30.22 -18.31
N ASN A 863 -11.92 -29.70 -17.53
CA ASN A 863 -11.63 -30.14 -16.17
C ASN A 863 -12.09 -29.14 -15.09
N HIS A 864 -12.91 -28.15 -15.43
CA HIS A 864 -13.59 -27.27 -14.48
C HIS A 864 -15.11 -27.30 -14.69
N VAL A 865 -15.86 -27.43 -13.60
CA VAL A 865 -17.33 -27.51 -13.60
C VAL A 865 -17.93 -26.43 -12.70
N TYR A 866 -18.89 -25.69 -13.25
CA TYR A 866 -19.62 -24.65 -12.54
C TYR A 866 -20.62 -25.23 -11.52
N GLU A 867 -20.55 -24.76 -10.28
CA GLU A 867 -21.46 -25.11 -9.18
C GLU A 867 -21.90 -23.85 -8.41
N ALA A 868 -23.12 -23.37 -8.69
CA ALA A 868 -23.75 -22.17 -8.12
C ALA A 868 -23.92 -22.14 -6.59
N SER A 869 -23.42 -23.14 -5.87
CA SER A 869 -23.40 -23.22 -4.41
C SER A 869 -22.07 -22.81 -3.78
N LEU A 870 -21.01 -22.61 -4.59
CA LEU A 870 -19.66 -22.28 -4.10
C LEU A 870 -19.48 -20.77 -3.88
N SER A 871 -20.08 -19.94 -4.72
CA SER A 871 -19.93 -18.49 -4.73
C SER A 871 -21.16 -17.81 -5.37
N PRO A 872 -21.44 -16.52 -5.10
CA PRO A 872 -22.46 -15.75 -5.81
C PRO A 872 -22.16 -15.50 -7.31
N LEU A 873 -20.95 -15.82 -7.80
CA LEU A 873 -20.61 -15.67 -9.22
C LEU A 873 -21.41 -16.63 -10.12
N ASP A 874 -21.74 -16.17 -11.33
CA ASP A 874 -22.41 -16.97 -12.35
C ASP A 874 -21.43 -17.64 -13.35
N GLN A 875 -21.95 -18.31 -14.38
CA GLN A 875 -21.13 -19.10 -15.33
C GLN A 875 -20.14 -18.25 -16.14
N CYS A 876 -20.18 -16.92 -16.05
CA CYS A 876 -19.21 -16.04 -16.68
C CYS A 876 -18.19 -15.43 -15.69
N ASN A 877 -18.20 -15.86 -14.41
CA ASN A 877 -17.39 -15.31 -13.32
C ASN A 877 -17.68 -13.84 -12.99
N GLY A 878 -18.94 -13.45 -13.16
CA GLY A 878 -19.46 -12.16 -12.73
C GLY A 878 -20.74 -12.29 -11.91
N MET A 879 -21.21 -11.17 -11.33
CA MET A 879 -22.45 -11.13 -10.57
C MET A 879 -23.12 -9.75 -10.61
N MET A 880 -24.38 -9.70 -10.17
CA MET A 880 -25.07 -8.45 -9.86
C MET A 880 -24.55 -7.87 -8.54
N ARG A 881 -24.04 -6.64 -8.59
CA ARG A 881 -23.50 -5.92 -7.44
C ARG A 881 -24.63 -5.33 -6.56
N PRO A 882 -24.36 -4.99 -5.28
CA PRO A 882 -25.38 -4.41 -4.38
C PRO A 882 -26.02 -3.11 -4.86
N ASP A 883 -25.37 -2.36 -5.76
CA ASP A 883 -25.88 -1.12 -6.37
C ASP A 883 -26.78 -1.35 -7.60
N GLY A 884 -26.89 -2.59 -8.07
CA GLY A 884 -27.65 -2.98 -9.27
C GLY A 884 -26.85 -2.96 -10.58
N SER A 885 -25.54 -2.72 -10.55
CA SER A 885 -24.64 -2.94 -11.69
C SER A 885 -24.24 -4.42 -11.84
N TYR A 886 -23.60 -4.78 -12.95
CA TYR A 886 -22.99 -6.10 -13.18
C TYR A 886 -21.49 -5.93 -13.43
N ALA A 887 -20.68 -6.86 -12.93
CA ALA A 887 -19.23 -6.89 -13.14
C ALA A 887 -18.67 -8.32 -13.09
N TYR A 888 -17.49 -8.51 -13.67
CA TYR A 888 -16.65 -9.69 -13.52
C TYR A 888 -15.70 -9.53 -12.32
N TYR A 889 -15.12 -10.61 -11.80
CA TYR A 889 -14.24 -10.59 -10.62
C TYR A 889 -12.93 -11.32 -10.87
N ALA A 890 -11.81 -10.74 -10.44
CA ALA A 890 -10.49 -11.36 -10.55
C ALA A 890 -10.23 -12.37 -9.42
N THR A 891 -10.71 -13.61 -9.61
CA THR A 891 -10.75 -14.66 -8.58
C THR A 891 -9.40 -15.35 -8.35
N GLU A 892 -9.25 -16.02 -7.20
CA GLU A 892 -8.03 -16.80 -6.87
C GLU A 892 -7.93 -18.11 -7.64
N THR A 893 -9.07 -18.60 -8.13
CA THR A 893 -9.23 -19.89 -8.79
C THR A 893 -9.87 -19.71 -10.16
N TRP A 894 -9.69 -20.71 -11.01
CA TRP A 894 -10.21 -20.74 -12.38
C TRP A 894 -11.72 -20.45 -12.42
N PRO A 895 -12.22 -19.61 -13.35
CA PRO A 895 -11.49 -18.82 -14.33
C PRO A 895 -11.07 -17.48 -13.72
N TYR A 896 -9.78 -17.15 -13.70
CA TYR A 896 -9.22 -16.03 -12.90
C TYR A 896 -9.73 -14.61 -13.20
N TYR A 897 -10.59 -14.44 -14.21
CA TYR A 897 -11.24 -13.18 -14.58
C TYR A 897 -12.67 -13.39 -15.08
N LEU A 898 -12.82 -14.04 -16.24
CA LEU A 898 -14.10 -14.36 -16.87
C LEU A 898 -14.01 -15.60 -17.76
N SER A 899 -15.13 -16.31 -17.90
CA SER A 899 -15.30 -17.50 -18.76
C SER A 899 -16.24 -17.26 -19.95
N CYS A 900 -17.07 -16.22 -19.91
CA CYS A 900 -17.90 -15.78 -21.02
C CYS A 900 -18.20 -14.28 -20.92
N TYR A 901 -18.61 -13.70 -22.05
CA TYR A 901 -19.19 -12.36 -22.11
C TYR A 901 -20.71 -12.40 -21.88
N ARG A 902 -21.23 -11.28 -21.39
CA ARG A 902 -22.64 -11.04 -21.04
C ARG A 902 -23.17 -9.71 -21.55
N GLY A 903 -22.29 -8.80 -21.93
CA GLY A 903 -22.61 -7.55 -22.62
C GLY A 903 -22.57 -7.66 -24.15
N PRO A 904 -22.74 -6.52 -24.86
CA PRO A 904 -22.82 -6.48 -26.31
C PRO A 904 -21.45 -6.67 -27.01
N THR A 905 -21.06 -7.92 -27.30
CA THR A 905 -19.80 -8.26 -28.03
C THR A 905 -19.77 -7.88 -29.53
N HIS A 906 -20.59 -6.94 -29.98
CA HIS A 906 -20.76 -6.59 -31.41
C HIS A 906 -20.06 -5.28 -31.84
N LEU A 907 -19.46 -4.54 -30.89
CA LEU A 907 -18.75 -3.29 -31.14
C LEU A 907 -17.21 -3.42 -31.08
N VAL A 908 -16.68 -4.63 -30.84
CA VAL A 908 -15.24 -4.82 -30.61
C VAL A 908 -14.44 -4.69 -31.90
N GLY A 909 -13.57 -3.68 -31.94
CA GLY A 909 -12.83 -3.25 -33.13
C GLY A 909 -11.65 -4.14 -33.54
N GLU A 910 -11.09 -3.80 -34.70
CA GLU A 910 -10.18 -4.51 -35.62
C GLU A 910 -9.11 -5.48 -35.06
N ASN A 911 -8.73 -5.43 -33.77
CA ASN A 911 -7.70 -6.28 -33.16
C ASN A 911 -8.23 -7.56 -32.48
N ASN A 912 -9.55 -7.75 -32.36
CA ASN A 912 -10.13 -8.95 -31.75
C ASN A 912 -10.17 -10.14 -32.75
N PRO A 913 -9.53 -11.30 -32.48
CA PRO A 913 -9.49 -12.44 -33.38
C PRO A 913 -10.80 -13.25 -33.40
N ARG A 914 -11.85 -12.68 -34.00
CA ARG A 914 -13.04 -13.40 -34.49
C ARG A 914 -12.95 -13.71 -36.00
N GLY A 915 -11.73 -14.03 -36.48
CA GLY A 915 -11.40 -14.39 -37.86
C GLY A 915 -10.66 -15.73 -37.93
#